data_AF-A0A1M2UXZ8-F1
#
_entry.id   AF-A0A1M2UXZ8-F1
#
_cell.length_a   1.000
_cell.length_b   1.000
_cell.length_c   1.000
_cell.angle_alpha   90.00
_cell.angle_beta   90.00
_cell.angle_gamma   90.00
#
_symmetry.space_group_name_H-M   'P 1'
#
loop_
_entity.id
_entity.type
_entity.pdbx_description
1 polymer ?
#
loop_
_entity_poly.entity_id
_entity_poly.type
_entity_poly.pdbx_seq_one_letter_code
_entity_poly.pdbx_strand_id
1 'polypeptide(L)'
;MKTVVSVSQGSSEYDYELETEFLGHTFRVVRVGTDGNLDRAEAVLDSIRAQADAIGLSMMHDHYQVGREQLEHPDTARLEACVPDKPITTGAGLRGILQEWAVRHTQTELGHFFDNARVLFLNGQAGFRIAKALSEHTDNLFFADPYLDFGVPRLLTSLNQLEAYTRLTAPVMFSPSAVKVIERLHRTPLYRMGEKLISGTLHEAVKDCHVIVGAIGDLEVFSEKELDGKTVITSRVSASALDWFRSRRVAMVVDYSPWLEGRPVGVNVMEAMISAALSRTPEQLGADDFLDVIEQLGVEPRILYPNGYRRINRFAFVIHPLSQQYLTKTPPLDWVASVSPPGVMNLVEKAIAYTPPFVYSKVSGIQSPTGDEVEGWLITVGGTPREIMAHDPEFTYSRLLAAANLAKKLGAQIMGLGAFTKVVGDAGITVAKRAPLPITTGNSYSASGALWAAHDAAKRIGRVSIGKSGKMAGKAMVVGATGAIGSVCARLLAKAVDEIYLVAPEAAKLLSLKESIEQETPGAIVHVAATTNRDLGEMDMVVTATSGAGKRILDIMQVKPGCVITDVARPLDIPAEDVAKRPDVLVIESGEIKLPGIVKMKDIGLPKGIAYACLAETIVLALEARFENFTLGRNIEWEKVREIYKLGLKHGMELAAVSGVNGVFTEEDFERVRTLAAHATEPA
;
A
#
# COMPACT_ATOMS: atom_id res chain seq x y z
N MET A 1 -22.72 33.42 -34.53
CA MET A 1 -21.81 33.23 -33.40
C MET A 1 -22.66 33.02 -32.16
N LYS A 2 -22.44 31.95 -31.41
CA LYS A 2 -23.15 31.67 -30.15
C LYS A 2 -22.40 32.32 -28.99
N THR A 3 -23.08 32.78 -27.95
CA THR A 3 -22.48 33.44 -26.78
C THR A 3 -22.76 32.61 -25.52
N VAL A 4 -21.70 32.20 -24.83
CA VAL A 4 -21.79 31.54 -23.52
C VAL A 4 -21.21 32.45 -22.46
N VAL A 5 -21.94 32.65 -21.37
CA VAL A 5 -21.47 33.49 -20.27
C VAL A 5 -21.36 32.68 -18.99
N SER A 6 -20.17 32.66 -18.41
CA SER A 6 -19.89 32.09 -17.10
C SER A 6 -20.02 33.16 -16.02
N VAL A 7 -21.11 33.15 -15.26
CA VAL A 7 -21.27 34.01 -14.08
C VAL A 7 -20.63 33.29 -12.88
N SER A 8 -19.57 33.87 -12.33
CA SER A 8 -18.72 33.24 -11.32
C SER A 8 -18.78 33.99 -9.99
N GLN A 9 -18.99 33.28 -8.88
CA GLN A 9 -18.82 33.86 -7.53
C GLN A 9 -17.35 34.20 -7.19
N GLY A 10 -16.41 33.91 -8.10
CA GLY A 10 -15.00 34.24 -7.92
C GLY A 10 -14.67 35.70 -8.14
N SER A 11 -13.40 36.02 -7.89
CA SER A 11 -12.83 37.33 -8.19
C SER A 11 -13.04 37.71 -9.66
N SER A 12 -13.41 38.97 -9.89
CA SER A 12 -13.48 39.61 -11.20
C SER A 12 -12.11 39.87 -11.83
N GLU A 13 -11.02 39.73 -11.06
CA GLU A 13 -9.65 39.82 -11.58
C GLU A 13 -9.31 38.69 -12.57
N TYR A 14 -10.07 37.59 -12.54
CA TYR A 14 -9.90 36.45 -13.44
C TYR A 14 -10.89 36.47 -14.62
N ASP A 15 -11.53 37.61 -14.88
CA ASP A 15 -12.47 37.76 -15.98
C ASP A 15 -11.74 37.63 -17.32
N TYR A 16 -12.40 36.97 -18.26
CA TYR A 16 -11.83 36.74 -19.57
C TYR A 16 -12.92 36.73 -20.63
N GLU A 17 -12.51 37.01 -21.85
CA GLU A 17 -13.30 36.84 -23.06
C GLU A 17 -12.44 36.10 -24.09
N LEU A 18 -13.02 35.13 -24.79
CA LEU A 18 -12.37 34.44 -25.89
C LEU A 18 -13.38 34.10 -26.98
N GLU A 19 -12.86 33.93 -28.19
CA GLU A 19 -13.58 33.33 -29.30
C GLU A 19 -12.96 31.96 -29.61
N THR A 20 -13.81 30.95 -29.86
CA THR A 20 -13.37 29.57 -30.08
C THR A 20 -14.32 28.84 -31.01
N GLU A 21 -13.85 27.76 -31.64
CA GLU A 21 -14.70 26.84 -32.38
C GLU A 21 -15.04 25.60 -31.54
N PHE A 22 -16.32 25.26 -31.49
CA PHE A 22 -16.82 24.13 -30.71
C PHE A 22 -18.01 23.49 -31.42
N LEU A 23 -17.94 22.17 -31.65
CA LEU A 23 -18.95 21.39 -32.39
C LEU A 23 -19.38 22.05 -33.72
N GLY A 24 -18.43 22.61 -34.48
CA GLY A 24 -18.72 23.28 -35.75
C GLY A 24 -19.40 24.65 -35.65
N HIS A 25 -19.45 25.23 -34.44
CA HIS A 25 -19.97 26.58 -34.21
C HIS A 25 -18.87 27.51 -33.66
N THR A 26 -18.87 28.77 -34.09
CA THR A 26 -18.08 29.82 -33.45
C THR A 26 -18.78 30.31 -32.18
N PHE A 27 -18.06 30.27 -31.06
CA PHE A 27 -18.49 30.71 -29.75
C PHE A 27 -17.72 31.93 -29.29
N ARG A 28 -18.43 32.86 -28.64
CA ARG A 28 -17.87 33.89 -27.76
C ARG A 28 -18.10 33.44 -26.32
N VAL A 29 -17.05 33.17 -25.57
CA VAL A 29 -17.13 32.74 -24.17
C VAL A 29 -16.63 33.86 -23.26
N VAL A 30 -17.50 34.32 -22.36
CA VAL A 30 -17.21 35.40 -21.42
C VAL A 30 -17.30 34.86 -20.00
N ARG A 31 -16.30 35.11 -19.15
CA ARG A 31 -16.41 34.89 -17.70
C ARG A 31 -16.50 36.23 -16.99
N VAL A 32 -17.51 36.37 -16.14
CA VAL A 32 -17.74 37.55 -15.30
C VAL A 32 -17.75 37.15 -13.83
N GLY A 33 -16.86 37.75 -13.04
CA GLY A 33 -16.74 37.56 -11.60
C GLY A 33 -17.66 38.50 -10.82
N THR A 34 -18.25 37.96 -9.76
CA THR A 34 -19.20 38.68 -8.89
C THR A 34 -18.64 38.90 -7.49
N ASP A 35 -17.39 38.49 -7.23
CA ASP A 35 -16.67 38.71 -5.97
C ASP A 35 -17.43 38.21 -4.74
N GLY A 36 -18.11 37.06 -4.87
CA GLY A 36 -18.93 36.44 -3.82
C GLY A 36 -20.28 37.13 -3.55
N ASN A 37 -20.69 38.11 -4.37
CA ASN A 37 -21.93 38.84 -4.19
C ASN A 37 -23.05 38.29 -5.11
N LEU A 38 -24.10 37.72 -4.49
CA LEU A 38 -25.26 37.18 -5.20
C LEU A 38 -26.10 38.25 -5.90
N ASP A 39 -26.30 39.42 -5.29
CA ASP A 39 -27.07 40.50 -5.92
C ASP A 39 -26.35 41.05 -7.16
N ARG A 40 -25.01 41.06 -7.14
CA ARG A 40 -24.21 41.36 -8.33
C ARG A 40 -24.34 40.27 -9.40
N ALA A 41 -24.43 38.99 -8.99
CA ALA A 41 -24.67 37.90 -9.94
C ALA A 41 -26.02 38.05 -10.65
N GLU A 42 -27.08 38.40 -9.92
CA GLU A 42 -28.40 38.71 -10.51
C GLU A 42 -28.32 39.88 -11.50
N ALA A 43 -27.67 40.98 -11.12
CA ALA A 43 -27.51 42.14 -12.00
C ALA A 43 -26.74 41.78 -13.28
N VAL A 44 -25.73 40.91 -13.17
CA VAL A 44 -24.99 40.40 -14.34
C VAL A 44 -25.92 39.56 -15.22
N LEU A 45 -26.67 38.60 -14.65
CA LEU A 45 -27.62 37.76 -15.36
C LEU A 45 -28.65 38.59 -16.15
N ASP A 46 -29.23 39.62 -15.52
CA ASP A 46 -30.16 40.53 -16.17
C ASP A 46 -29.53 41.27 -17.35
N SER A 47 -28.28 41.72 -17.20
CA SER A 47 -27.57 42.47 -18.24
C SER A 47 -27.21 41.62 -19.47
N ILE A 48 -26.95 40.32 -19.27
CA ILE A 48 -26.48 39.40 -20.33
C ILE A 48 -27.61 38.57 -20.93
N ARG A 49 -28.78 38.50 -20.30
CA ARG A 49 -29.89 37.61 -20.67
C ARG A 49 -30.23 37.66 -22.16
N ALA A 50 -30.32 38.85 -22.75
CA ALA A 50 -30.67 38.99 -24.17
C ALA A 50 -29.56 38.49 -25.13
N GLN A 51 -28.31 38.46 -24.68
CA GLN A 51 -27.14 38.18 -25.52
C GLN A 51 -26.62 36.75 -25.36
N ALA A 52 -26.88 36.09 -24.22
CA ALA A 52 -26.41 34.74 -23.94
C ALA A 52 -27.30 33.66 -24.58
N ASP A 53 -26.67 32.67 -25.22
CA ASP A 53 -27.32 31.45 -25.71
C ASP A 53 -27.38 30.37 -24.62
N ALA A 54 -26.40 30.34 -23.71
CA ALA A 54 -26.41 29.54 -22.50
C ALA A 54 -25.54 30.18 -21.40
N ILE A 55 -25.82 29.83 -20.15
CA ILE A 55 -25.20 30.43 -18.97
C ILE A 55 -24.59 29.34 -18.09
N GLY A 56 -23.33 29.54 -17.69
CA GLY A 56 -22.65 28.67 -16.72
C GLY A 56 -22.54 29.36 -15.36
N LEU A 57 -23.06 28.76 -14.30
CA LEU A 57 -22.85 29.22 -12.93
C LEU A 57 -21.57 28.59 -12.37
N SER A 58 -20.58 29.41 -12.02
CA SER A 58 -19.26 28.97 -11.56
C SER A 58 -19.04 29.27 -10.09
N MET A 59 -18.48 28.31 -9.35
CA MET A 59 -18.32 28.40 -7.88
C MET A 59 -19.64 28.66 -7.15
N MET A 60 -20.71 28.06 -7.69
CA MET A 60 -22.01 27.91 -7.07
C MET A 60 -22.20 26.46 -6.64
N HIS A 61 -22.98 26.24 -5.60
CA HIS A 61 -23.38 24.89 -5.20
C HIS A 61 -24.35 24.30 -6.22
N ASP A 62 -24.33 22.98 -6.36
CA ASP A 62 -25.24 22.27 -7.25
C ASP A 62 -26.58 22.00 -6.56
N HIS A 63 -27.57 21.63 -7.37
CA HIS A 63 -28.64 20.78 -6.87
C HIS A 63 -28.03 19.39 -6.60
N TYR A 64 -27.93 19.01 -5.33
CA TYR A 64 -27.24 17.78 -4.94
C TYR A 64 -28.14 16.57 -5.15
N GLN A 65 -27.56 15.51 -5.72
CA GLN A 65 -28.16 14.18 -5.77
C GLN A 65 -27.29 13.22 -4.95
N VAL A 66 -27.71 12.98 -3.70
CA VAL A 66 -26.99 12.13 -2.76
C VAL A 66 -27.80 10.87 -2.52
N GLY A 67 -27.44 9.80 -3.23
CA GLY A 67 -28.23 8.56 -3.25
C GLY A 67 -29.63 8.80 -3.80
N ARG A 68 -30.64 8.70 -2.93
CA ARG A 68 -32.06 8.94 -3.26
C ARG A 68 -32.54 10.35 -2.93
N GLU A 69 -31.74 11.11 -2.19
CA GLU A 69 -32.11 12.44 -1.75
C GLU A 69 -31.74 13.44 -2.85
N GLN A 70 -32.71 14.28 -3.22
CA GLN A 70 -32.50 15.45 -4.07
C GLN A 70 -32.61 16.68 -3.19
N LEU A 71 -31.61 17.55 -3.30
CA LEU A 71 -31.50 18.73 -2.48
C LEU A 71 -31.31 19.96 -3.38
N GLU A 72 -32.31 20.84 -3.35
CA GLU A 72 -32.31 22.07 -4.13
C GLU A 72 -31.56 23.18 -3.37
N HIS A 73 -30.51 23.75 -3.98
CA HIS A 73 -29.75 24.82 -3.36
C HIS A 73 -30.44 26.18 -3.61
N PRO A 74 -30.81 26.95 -2.56
CA PRO A 74 -31.65 28.14 -2.70
C PRO A 74 -30.99 29.25 -3.52
N ASP A 75 -29.68 29.45 -3.38
CA ASP A 75 -28.98 30.49 -4.13
C ASP A 75 -28.87 30.12 -5.61
N THR A 76 -28.78 28.83 -5.92
CA THR A 76 -28.70 28.35 -7.31
C THR A 76 -30.08 28.48 -7.95
N ALA A 77 -31.13 27.99 -7.28
CA ALA A 77 -32.52 28.18 -7.69
C ALA A 77 -32.89 29.66 -7.86
N ARG A 78 -32.40 30.54 -6.97
CA ARG A 78 -32.59 32.00 -7.06
C ARG A 78 -32.00 32.56 -8.35
N LEU A 79 -30.78 32.18 -8.72
CA LEU A 79 -30.12 32.65 -9.94
C LEU A 79 -30.74 32.05 -11.21
N GLU A 80 -31.14 30.78 -11.17
CA GLU A 80 -31.86 30.12 -12.28
C GLU A 80 -33.20 30.79 -12.57
N ALA A 81 -33.92 31.20 -11.51
CA ALA A 81 -35.18 31.91 -11.62
C ALA A 81 -35.07 33.31 -12.27
N CYS A 82 -33.89 33.93 -12.30
CA CYS A 82 -33.66 35.22 -12.98
C CYS A 82 -33.74 35.10 -14.51
N VAL A 83 -33.40 33.93 -15.06
CA VAL A 83 -33.26 33.68 -16.50
C VAL A 83 -33.99 32.39 -16.95
N PRO A 84 -35.30 32.26 -16.68
CA PRO A 84 -36.05 31.01 -16.88
C PRO A 84 -36.19 30.58 -18.36
N ASP A 85 -35.88 31.48 -19.29
CA ASP A 85 -35.93 31.25 -20.74
C ASP A 85 -34.57 30.86 -21.34
N LYS A 86 -33.53 30.71 -20.52
CA LYS A 86 -32.17 30.39 -20.97
C LYS A 86 -31.65 29.07 -20.38
N PRO A 87 -30.93 28.25 -21.16
CA PRO A 87 -30.16 27.14 -20.62
C PRO A 87 -29.16 27.66 -19.57
N ILE A 88 -29.26 27.19 -18.33
CA ILE A 88 -28.38 27.57 -17.23
C ILE A 88 -27.89 26.33 -16.49
N THR A 89 -26.58 26.22 -16.22
CA THR A 89 -26.00 25.04 -15.60
C THR A 89 -24.82 25.35 -14.68
N THR A 90 -24.65 24.56 -13.62
CA THR A 90 -23.42 24.52 -12.80
C THR A 90 -22.36 23.57 -13.37
N GLY A 91 -22.68 22.82 -14.43
CA GLY A 91 -21.84 21.77 -15.01
C GLY A 91 -21.92 20.44 -14.26
N ALA A 92 -22.96 20.23 -13.45
CA ALA A 92 -23.05 19.06 -12.58
C ALA A 92 -23.12 17.73 -13.35
N GLY A 93 -23.80 17.71 -14.50
CA GLY A 93 -23.93 16.53 -15.34
C GLY A 93 -22.56 16.07 -15.87
N LEU A 94 -21.86 16.97 -16.55
CA LEU A 94 -20.54 16.74 -17.11
C LEU A 94 -19.51 16.45 -16.02
N ARG A 95 -19.52 17.19 -14.91
CA ARG A 95 -18.58 16.96 -13.79
C ARG A 95 -18.70 15.53 -13.26
N GLY A 96 -19.93 15.04 -13.09
CA GLY A 96 -20.17 13.68 -12.61
C GLY A 96 -19.53 12.62 -13.53
N ILE A 97 -19.66 12.79 -14.84
CA ILE A 97 -19.07 11.90 -15.85
C ILE A 97 -17.55 11.97 -15.82
N LEU A 98 -16.97 13.18 -15.88
CA LEU A 98 -15.52 13.36 -15.94
C LEU A 98 -14.83 12.90 -14.65
N GLN A 99 -15.43 13.12 -13.49
CA GLN A 99 -14.88 12.67 -12.21
C GLN A 99 -14.91 11.14 -12.08
N GLU A 100 -16.03 10.49 -12.42
CA GLU A 100 -16.12 9.03 -12.43
C GLU A 100 -15.12 8.44 -13.43
N TRP A 101 -15.05 9.01 -14.63
CA TRP A 101 -14.11 8.57 -15.64
C TRP A 101 -12.65 8.73 -15.20
N ALA A 102 -12.29 9.84 -14.56
CA ALA A 102 -10.93 10.07 -14.07
C ALA A 102 -10.47 9.01 -13.05
N VAL A 103 -11.36 8.55 -12.16
CA VAL A 103 -11.07 7.45 -11.23
C VAL A 103 -10.86 6.15 -12.01
N ARG A 104 -11.78 5.79 -12.90
CA ARG A 104 -11.72 4.54 -13.68
C ARG A 104 -10.49 4.50 -14.60
N HIS A 105 -10.17 5.63 -15.22
CA HIS A 105 -8.99 5.80 -16.07
C HIS A 105 -7.71 5.60 -15.26
N THR A 106 -7.58 6.30 -14.13
CA THR A 106 -6.41 6.19 -13.24
C THR A 106 -6.21 4.76 -12.73
N GLN A 107 -7.29 4.08 -12.32
CA GLN A 107 -7.21 2.68 -11.88
C GLN A 107 -6.83 1.74 -13.03
N THR A 108 -7.27 2.01 -14.26
CA THR A 108 -6.92 1.20 -15.43
C THR A 108 -5.45 1.40 -15.81
N GLU A 109 -4.97 2.64 -15.81
CA GLU A 109 -3.60 2.96 -16.20
C GLU A 109 -2.56 2.51 -15.15
N LEU A 110 -2.84 2.76 -13.87
CA LEU A 110 -1.90 2.51 -12.78
C LEU A 110 -2.14 1.17 -12.06
N GLY A 111 -3.15 0.42 -12.47
CA GLY A 111 -3.60 -0.80 -11.80
C GLY A 111 -4.18 -0.48 -10.41
N HIS A 112 -3.86 -1.31 -9.42
CA HIS A 112 -4.35 -1.29 -8.04
C HIS A 112 -4.04 -0.01 -7.23
N PHE A 113 -4.35 1.17 -7.75
CA PHE A 113 -3.94 2.45 -7.20
C PHE A 113 -4.84 2.88 -6.05
N PHE A 114 -6.17 2.77 -6.22
CA PHE A 114 -7.13 3.14 -5.19
C PHE A 114 -7.46 2.01 -4.21
N ASP A 115 -6.96 0.80 -4.44
CA ASP A 115 -7.20 -0.38 -3.60
C ASP A 115 -6.89 -0.04 -2.14
N ASN A 116 -7.93 -0.08 -1.31
CA ASN A 116 -7.89 0.25 0.13
C ASN A 116 -7.32 1.63 0.51
N ALA A 117 -7.26 2.59 -0.43
CA ALA A 117 -6.79 3.94 -0.15
C ALA A 117 -7.72 4.67 0.85
N ARG A 118 -7.14 5.47 1.75
CA ARG A 118 -7.89 6.36 2.64
C ARG A 118 -8.24 7.63 1.88
N VAL A 119 -9.51 7.87 1.60
CA VAL A 119 -9.94 8.99 0.74
C VAL A 119 -10.73 10.01 1.55
N LEU A 120 -10.29 11.27 1.51
CA LEU A 120 -11.01 12.40 2.08
C LEU A 120 -11.74 13.17 0.99
N PHE A 121 -13.04 13.35 1.15
CA PHE A 121 -13.86 14.25 0.36
C PHE A 121 -14.05 15.53 1.16
N LEU A 122 -13.64 16.66 0.59
CA LEU A 122 -13.92 17.96 1.18
C LEU A 122 -15.41 18.31 1.01
N ASN A 123 -16.00 17.97 -0.14
CA ASN A 123 -17.44 18.06 -0.38
C ASN A 123 -17.98 16.74 -0.93
N GLY A 124 -18.51 15.89 -0.06
CA GLY A 124 -19.10 14.61 -0.39
C GLY A 124 -20.43 14.71 -1.12
N GLN A 125 -21.27 15.69 -0.77
CA GLN A 125 -22.57 15.91 -1.40
C GLN A 125 -22.44 16.23 -2.90
N ALA A 126 -21.55 17.16 -3.26
CA ALA A 126 -21.21 17.46 -4.66
C ALA A 126 -20.46 16.30 -5.33
N GLY A 127 -19.64 15.59 -4.56
CA GLY A 127 -18.79 14.49 -5.00
C GLY A 127 -19.41 13.08 -4.89
N PHE A 128 -20.73 12.94 -4.80
CA PHE A 128 -21.33 11.63 -4.50
C PHE A 128 -21.03 10.57 -5.56
N ARG A 129 -21.05 10.93 -6.85
CA ARG A 129 -20.74 10.00 -7.96
C ARG A 129 -19.30 9.50 -7.92
N ILE A 130 -18.33 10.41 -7.72
CA ILE A 130 -16.92 10.04 -7.58
C ILE A 130 -16.67 9.23 -6.30
N ALA A 131 -17.37 9.56 -5.20
CA ALA A 131 -17.30 8.77 -3.99
C ALA A 131 -17.81 7.34 -4.19
N LYS A 132 -18.87 7.16 -4.97
CA LYS A 132 -19.37 5.84 -5.37
C LYS A 132 -18.35 5.08 -6.22
N ALA A 133 -17.75 5.71 -7.23
CA ALA A 133 -16.71 5.09 -8.04
C ALA A 133 -15.50 4.64 -7.19
N LEU A 134 -15.03 5.47 -6.26
CA LEU A 134 -13.95 5.13 -5.34
C LEU A 134 -14.35 4.03 -4.34
N SER A 135 -15.62 3.96 -3.94
CA SER A 135 -16.12 2.91 -3.04
C SER A 135 -16.02 1.50 -3.63
N GLU A 136 -15.89 1.36 -4.95
CA GLU A 136 -15.63 0.08 -5.63
C GLU A 136 -14.22 -0.46 -5.29
N HIS A 137 -13.30 0.41 -4.85
CA HIS A 137 -11.90 0.08 -4.57
C HIS A 137 -11.51 0.19 -3.09
N THR A 138 -12.28 0.94 -2.29
CA THR A 138 -11.96 1.15 -0.88
C THR A 138 -13.17 1.44 -0.01
N ASP A 139 -13.17 0.87 1.21
CA ASP A 139 -14.13 1.19 2.27
C ASP A 139 -13.68 2.38 3.15
N ASN A 140 -12.45 2.85 2.99
CA ASN A 140 -11.87 3.92 3.82
C ASN A 140 -12.22 5.31 3.28
N LEU A 141 -13.53 5.62 3.25
CA LEU A 141 -14.04 6.91 2.79
C LEU A 141 -14.28 7.83 3.98
N PHE A 142 -13.88 9.10 3.86
CA PHE A 142 -14.06 10.12 4.88
C PHE A 142 -14.66 11.37 4.25
N PHE A 143 -15.72 11.91 4.84
CA PHE A 143 -16.43 13.09 4.31
C PHE A 143 -16.39 14.22 5.33
N ALA A 144 -15.91 15.38 4.90
CA ALA A 144 -15.77 16.58 5.72
C ALA A 144 -17.02 17.47 5.75
N ASP A 145 -18.12 17.06 5.11
CA ASP A 145 -19.36 17.84 4.99
C ASP A 145 -19.88 18.37 6.35
N PRO A 146 -19.99 17.58 7.44
CA PRO A 146 -20.42 18.11 8.74
C PRO A 146 -19.52 19.21 9.29
N TYR A 147 -18.23 19.13 8.97
CA TYR A 147 -17.24 20.12 9.37
C TYR A 147 -17.39 21.40 8.57
N LEU A 148 -17.48 21.32 7.23
CA LEU A 148 -17.55 22.50 6.39
C LEU A 148 -18.91 23.21 6.47
N ASP A 149 -20.00 22.44 6.61
CA ASP A 149 -21.35 23.01 6.63
C ASP A 149 -21.70 23.66 7.97
N PHE A 150 -21.28 23.06 9.09
CA PHE A 150 -21.73 23.43 10.43
C PHE A 150 -20.61 23.53 11.49
N GLY A 151 -19.34 23.37 11.11
CA GLY A 151 -18.23 23.39 12.06
C GLY A 151 -18.21 22.19 13.02
N VAL A 152 -18.87 21.08 12.68
CA VAL A 152 -18.93 19.89 13.53
C VAL A 152 -17.63 19.09 13.37
N PRO A 153 -16.84 18.85 14.44
CA PRO A 153 -15.54 18.17 14.36
C PRO A 153 -15.71 16.65 14.21
N ARG A 154 -16.41 16.21 13.16
CA ARG A 154 -16.68 14.80 12.89
C ARG A 154 -16.73 14.55 11.40
N LEU A 155 -15.99 13.53 10.96
CA LEU A 155 -16.06 13.02 9.60
C LEU A 155 -17.13 11.93 9.50
N LEU A 156 -17.83 11.90 8.38
CA LEU A 156 -18.64 10.73 8.00
C LEU A 156 -17.72 9.70 7.36
N THR A 157 -18.05 8.42 7.51
CA THR A 157 -17.16 7.29 7.18
C THR A 157 -17.73 6.34 6.13
N SER A 158 -18.89 6.67 5.56
CA SER A 158 -19.54 5.85 4.53
C SER A 158 -20.56 6.65 3.73
N LEU A 159 -20.87 6.18 2.52
CA LEU A 159 -21.92 6.75 1.67
C LEU A 159 -23.28 6.78 2.37
N ASN A 160 -23.63 5.73 3.11
CA ASN A 160 -24.87 5.68 3.90
C ASN A 160 -24.93 6.77 4.99
N GLN A 161 -23.79 7.08 5.62
CA GLN A 161 -23.74 8.18 6.59
C GLN A 161 -23.88 9.54 5.89
N LEU A 162 -23.31 9.71 4.69
CA LEU A 162 -23.47 10.92 3.89
C LEU A 162 -24.92 11.13 3.41
N GLU A 163 -25.59 10.07 2.96
CA GLU A 163 -27.02 10.12 2.61
C GLU A 163 -27.89 10.47 3.83
N ALA A 164 -27.66 9.80 4.96
CA ALA A 164 -28.40 10.06 6.19
C ALA A 164 -28.18 11.48 6.72
N TYR A 165 -26.93 11.97 6.64
CA TYR A 165 -26.57 13.33 6.97
C TYR A 165 -27.32 14.32 6.08
N THR A 166 -27.25 14.15 4.76
CA THR A 166 -27.91 15.03 3.78
C THR A 166 -29.41 15.11 4.02
N ARG A 167 -30.07 13.97 4.26
CA ARG A 167 -31.51 13.93 4.57
C ARG A 167 -31.85 14.68 5.87
N LEU A 168 -31.00 14.54 6.89
CA LEU A 168 -31.22 15.19 8.20
C LEU A 168 -31.02 16.71 8.10
N THR A 169 -30.03 17.15 7.32
CA THR A 169 -29.62 18.55 7.25
C THR A 169 -30.38 19.34 6.20
N ALA A 170 -30.90 18.70 5.14
CA ALA A 170 -31.67 19.33 4.07
C ALA A 170 -32.71 20.39 4.53
N PRO A 171 -33.55 20.15 5.57
CA PRO A 171 -34.54 21.13 6.01
C PRO A 171 -33.94 22.38 6.69
N VAL A 172 -32.70 22.27 7.20
CA VAL A 172 -32.06 23.28 8.05
C VAL A 172 -30.93 23.99 7.32
N MET A 173 -30.22 23.29 6.42
CA MET A 173 -29.05 23.75 5.67
C MET A 173 -29.31 25.06 4.93
N PHE A 174 -30.55 25.26 4.46
CA PHE A 174 -30.94 26.43 3.66
C PHE A 174 -31.96 27.34 4.34
N SER A 175 -32.29 27.08 5.61
CA SER A 175 -33.22 27.93 6.35
C SER A 175 -32.53 29.26 6.72
N PRO A 176 -33.04 30.43 6.31
CA PRO A 176 -32.42 31.73 6.63
C PRO A 176 -32.28 32.00 8.12
N SER A 177 -33.15 31.39 8.94
CA SER A 177 -33.08 31.47 10.40
C SER A 177 -32.01 30.55 10.99
N ALA A 178 -31.78 29.37 10.39
CA ALA A 178 -30.72 28.47 10.81
C ALA A 178 -29.33 28.99 10.45
N VAL A 179 -29.14 29.52 9.24
CA VAL A 179 -27.88 30.15 8.79
C VAL A 179 -27.51 31.30 9.72
N LYS A 180 -28.45 32.19 10.05
CA LYS A 180 -28.24 33.27 11.02
C LYS A 180 -27.93 32.79 12.45
N VAL A 181 -28.48 31.64 12.85
CA VAL A 181 -28.17 31.01 14.15
C VAL A 181 -26.76 30.43 14.14
N ILE A 182 -26.34 29.77 13.07
CA ILE A 182 -24.98 29.24 12.88
C ILE A 182 -23.96 30.38 12.83
N GLU A 183 -24.22 31.44 12.07
CA GLU A 183 -23.35 32.64 12.04
C GLU A 183 -23.24 33.31 13.42
N ARG A 184 -24.34 33.40 14.18
CA ARG A 184 -24.31 33.91 15.56
C ARG A 184 -23.55 32.97 16.49
N LEU A 185 -23.71 31.66 16.35
CA LEU A 185 -23.00 30.65 17.12
C LEU A 185 -21.50 30.72 16.85
N HIS A 186 -21.09 30.89 15.58
CA HIS A 186 -19.70 31.05 15.15
C HIS A 186 -19.03 32.31 15.75
N ARG A 187 -19.82 33.33 16.09
CA ARG A 187 -19.35 34.55 16.76
C ARG A 187 -19.25 34.43 18.28
N THR A 188 -19.67 33.31 18.88
CA THR A 188 -19.58 33.11 20.34
C THR A 188 -18.15 32.77 20.79
N PRO A 189 -17.71 33.20 22.00
CA PRO A 189 -16.41 32.84 22.56
C PRO A 189 -16.20 31.33 22.70
N LEU A 190 -17.29 30.59 22.95
CA LEU A 190 -17.27 29.12 23.09
C LEU A 190 -16.90 28.44 21.77
N TYR A 191 -17.45 28.93 20.65
CA TYR A 191 -17.11 28.44 19.32
C TYR A 191 -15.67 28.77 18.93
N ARG A 192 -15.18 29.99 19.19
CA ARG A 192 -13.77 30.37 18.97
C ARG A 192 -12.77 29.56 19.78
N MET A 193 -13.14 29.11 20.98
CA MET A 193 -12.34 28.16 21.76
C MET A 193 -12.36 26.75 21.13
N GLY A 194 -13.50 26.32 20.60
CA GLY A 194 -13.65 25.06 19.87
C GLY A 194 -12.98 25.05 18.49
N GLU A 195 -12.80 26.21 17.87
CA GLU A 195 -12.28 26.41 16.51
C GLU A 195 -10.90 25.78 16.29
N LYS A 196 -10.03 25.81 17.32
CA LYS A 196 -8.73 25.10 17.29
C LYS A 196 -8.87 23.58 17.28
N LEU A 197 -9.87 23.06 18.00
CA LEU A 197 -10.15 21.62 18.10
C LEU A 197 -10.84 21.11 16.82
N ILE A 198 -11.74 21.94 16.29
CA ILE A 198 -12.39 21.80 14.98
C ILE A 198 -11.30 21.76 13.90
N SER A 199 -10.54 22.84 13.69
CA SER A 199 -9.45 22.90 12.71
C SER A 199 -8.47 21.73 12.86
N GLY A 200 -8.07 21.39 14.09
CA GLY A 200 -7.19 20.24 14.34
C GLY A 200 -7.71 18.91 13.78
N THR A 201 -9.03 18.69 13.77
CA THR A 201 -9.64 17.44 13.29
C THR A 201 -9.54 17.29 11.77
N LEU A 202 -9.83 18.36 11.00
CA LEU A 202 -9.71 18.33 9.54
C LEU A 202 -8.24 18.24 9.10
N HIS A 203 -7.36 18.99 9.75
CA HIS A 203 -5.92 18.94 9.49
C HIS A 203 -5.34 17.53 9.77
N GLU A 204 -5.76 16.87 10.84
CA GLU A 204 -5.37 15.49 11.11
C GLU A 204 -5.95 14.52 10.09
N ALA A 205 -7.20 14.72 9.66
CA ALA A 205 -7.81 13.92 8.59
C ALA A 205 -7.00 13.96 7.29
N VAL A 206 -6.54 15.15 6.89
CA VAL A 206 -5.68 15.33 5.71
C VAL A 206 -4.36 14.57 5.86
N LYS A 207 -3.71 14.65 7.03
CA LYS A 207 -2.47 13.90 7.29
C LYS A 207 -2.67 12.40 7.19
N ASP A 208 -3.79 11.91 7.71
CA ASP A 208 -4.11 10.48 7.76
C ASP A 208 -4.66 9.92 6.44
N CYS A 209 -5.12 10.76 5.52
CA CYS A 209 -5.66 10.31 4.24
C CYS A 209 -4.58 10.23 3.16
N HIS A 210 -4.84 9.41 2.15
CA HIS A 210 -3.93 9.13 1.04
C HIS A 210 -4.31 9.94 -0.21
N VAL A 211 -5.61 10.04 -0.44
CA VAL A 211 -6.23 10.72 -1.58
C VAL A 211 -7.16 11.79 -1.04
N ILE A 212 -7.15 12.97 -1.67
CA ILE A 212 -8.03 14.07 -1.35
C ILE A 212 -8.82 14.45 -2.60
N VAL A 213 -10.14 14.53 -2.47
CA VAL A 213 -11.06 14.97 -3.51
C VAL A 213 -11.60 16.34 -3.10
N GLY A 214 -11.28 17.37 -3.88
CA GLY A 214 -11.66 18.75 -3.55
C GLY A 214 -11.20 19.76 -4.61
N ALA A 215 -11.72 20.99 -4.52
CA ALA A 215 -11.26 22.07 -5.38
C ALA A 215 -9.91 22.61 -4.89
N ILE A 216 -9.13 23.22 -5.78
CA ILE A 216 -7.81 23.79 -5.43
C ILE A 216 -7.94 24.81 -4.28
N GLY A 217 -8.98 25.66 -4.29
CA GLY A 217 -9.21 26.66 -3.25
C GLY A 217 -9.44 26.05 -1.86
N ASP A 218 -10.08 24.88 -1.78
CA ASP A 218 -10.31 24.18 -0.51
C ASP A 218 -9.01 23.64 0.10
N LEU A 219 -7.96 23.49 -0.72
CA LEU A 219 -6.67 22.95 -0.30
C LEU A 219 -5.70 24.04 0.19
N GLU A 220 -5.98 25.32 -0.08
CA GLU A 220 -5.08 26.44 0.23
C GLU A 220 -4.81 26.61 1.73
N VAL A 221 -5.72 26.13 2.57
CA VAL A 221 -5.62 26.17 4.03
C VAL A 221 -4.61 25.16 4.60
N PHE A 222 -4.21 24.15 3.82
CA PHE A 222 -3.30 23.09 4.28
C PHE A 222 -1.84 23.41 3.97
N SER A 223 -0.97 22.99 4.87
CA SER A 223 0.47 23.20 4.76
C SER A 223 1.14 22.19 3.82
N GLU A 224 2.37 22.49 3.39
CA GLU A 224 3.24 21.56 2.66
C GLU A 224 3.36 20.20 3.37
N LYS A 225 3.51 20.18 4.70
CA LYS A 225 3.67 18.93 5.46
C LYS A 225 2.42 18.04 5.41
N GLU A 226 1.25 18.63 5.24
CA GLU A 226 -0.02 17.92 5.23
C GLU A 226 -0.33 17.35 3.84
N LEU A 227 0.13 18.05 2.79
CA LEU A 227 -0.08 17.67 1.40
C LEU A 227 1.08 16.87 0.78
N ASP A 228 2.23 16.75 1.45
CA ASP A 228 3.35 15.94 1.00
C ASP A 228 2.93 14.48 0.79
N GLY A 229 3.20 13.96 -0.41
CA GLY A 229 2.92 12.57 -0.77
C GLY A 229 1.43 12.27 -1.03
N LYS A 230 0.54 13.26 -0.97
CA LYS A 230 -0.88 13.05 -1.26
C LYS A 230 -1.14 12.91 -2.75
N THR A 231 -2.21 12.19 -3.07
CA THR A 231 -2.86 12.28 -4.38
C THR A 231 -4.04 13.23 -4.29
N VAL A 232 -4.16 14.16 -5.21
CA VAL A 232 -5.29 15.10 -5.27
C VAL A 232 -6.10 14.84 -6.52
N ILE A 233 -7.41 14.61 -6.39
CA ILE A 233 -8.33 14.53 -7.52
C ILE A 233 -9.07 15.87 -7.62
N THR A 234 -8.82 16.62 -8.67
CA THR A 234 -9.32 17.99 -8.82
C THR A 234 -9.47 18.41 -10.27
N SER A 235 -9.93 19.64 -10.51
CA SER A 235 -10.03 20.24 -11.83
C SER A 235 -9.44 21.64 -11.85
N ARG A 236 -9.40 22.21 -13.06
CA ARG A 236 -8.79 23.47 -13.46
C ARG A 236 -7.30 23.55 -13.10
N VAL A 237 -6.56 22.47 -13.35
CA VAL A 237 -5.12 22.40 -13.09
C VAL A 237 -4.34 23.12 -14.19
N SER A 238 -4.14 24.43 -14.01
CA SER A 238 -3.27 25.28 -14.81
C SER A 238 -1.78 25.05 -14.49
N ALA A 239 -0.89 25.69 -15.24
CA ALA A 239 0.54 25.70 -14.93
C ALA A 239 0.83 26.27 -13.52
N SER A 240 0.18 27.38 -13.13
CA SER A 240 0.33 27.96 -11.79
C SER A 240 -0.21 27.07 -10.68
N ALA A 241 -1.32 26.36 -10.92
CA ALA A 241 -1.84 25.36 -9.98
C ALA A 241 -0.86 24.18 -9.84
N LEU A 242 -0.25 23.74 -10.93
CA LEU A 242 0.75 22.67 -10.89
C LEU A 242 2.01 23.10 -10.12
N ASP A 243 2.46 24.35 -10.29
CA ASP A 243 3.56 24.93 -9.49
C ASP A 243 3.20 25.03 -8.00
N TRP A 244 1.94 25.36 -7.69
CA TRP A 244 1.43 25.35 -6.32
C TRP A 244 1.49 23.93 -5.73
N PHE A 245 0.99 22.91 -6.43
CA PHE A 245 1.10 21.51 -6.00
C PHE A 245 2.55 21.06 -5.84
N ARG A 246 3.44 21.50 -6.73
CA ARG A 246 4.87 21.23 -6.67
C ARG A 246 5.47 21.74 -5.35
N SER A 247 5.17 23.00 -5.00
CA SER A 247 5.66 23.63 -3.76
C SER A 247 5.11 23.00 -2.47
N ARG A 248 4.02 22.19 -2.56
CA ARG A 248 3.46 21.42 -1.45
C ARG A 248 3.87 19.94 -1.46
N ARG A 249 4.75 19.53 -2.38
CA ARG A 249 5.23 18.15 -2.53
C ARG A 249 4.12 17.11 -2.74
N VAL A 250 3.01 17.52 -3.36
CA VAL A 250 1.96 16.59 -3.79
C VAL A 250 2.57 15.58 -4.77
N ALA A 251 2.30 14.30 -4.54
CA ALA A 251 2.88 13.21 -5.34
C ALA A 251 2.23 13.12 -6.71
N MET A 252 0.90 13.21 -6.75
CA MET A 252 0.12 13.03 -7.96
C MET A 252 -1.14 13.90 -7.95
N VAL A 253 -1.51 14.40 -9.11
CA VAL A 253 -2.77 15.11 -9.34
C VAL A 253 -3.53 14.38 -10.44
N VAL A 254 -4.72 13.91 -10.14
CA VAL A 254 -5.67 13.40 -11.13
C VAL A 254 -6.54 14.58 -11.55
N ASP A 255 -6.27 15.10 -12.74
CA ASP A 255 -6.96 16.25 -13.31
C ASP A 255 -8.08 15.81 -14.25
N TYR A 256 -9.32 16.10 -13.89
CA TYR A 256 -10.51 15.82 -14.72
C TYR A 256 -11.00 17.06 -15.49
N SER A 257 -10.17 18.11 -15.62
CA SER A 257 -10.54 19.32 -16.38
C SER A 257 -10.88 19.01 -17.83
N PRO A 258 -11.98 19.56 -18.37
CA PRO A 258 -12.09 19.72 -19.80
C PRO A 258 -11.08 20.79 -20.28
N TRP A 259 -10.44 20.53 -21.42
CA TRP A 259 -9.48 21.44 -22.06
C TRP A 259 -10.05 21.99 -23.36
N LEU A 260 -9.82 23.27 -23.60
CA LEU A 260 -10.19 23.95 -24.84
C LEU A 260 -9.08 24.93 -25.19
N GLU A 261 -8.60 24.90 -26.44
CA GLU A 261 -7.53 25.80 -26.94
C GLU A 261 -6.30 25.90 -26.02
N GLY A 262 -5.84 24.76 -25.50
CA GLY A 262 -4.62 24.70 -24.68
C GLY A 262 -4.76 25.26 -23.27
N ARG A 263 -5.99 25.44 -22.76
CA ARG A 263 -6.25 25.84 -21.37
C ARG A 263 -7.38 25.02 -20.72
N PRO A 264 -7.34 24.80 -19.40
CA PRO A 264 -8.44 24.16 -18.71
C PRO A 264 -9.63 25.12 -18.61
N VAL A 265 -10.83 24.63 -18.86
CA VAL A 265 -12.08 25.38 -18.71
C VAL A 265 -12.95 24.76 -17.63
N GLY A 266 -13.89 25.55 -17.08
CA GLY A 266 -14.84 25.04 -16.10
C GLY A 266 -15.84 24.09 -16.73
N VAL A 267 -16.24 23.05 -15.99
CA VAL A 267 -17.32 22.12 -16.40
C VAL A 267 -18.64 22.86 -16.66
N ASN A 268 -18.92 23.93 -15.91
CA ASN A 268 -20.07 24.82 -16.13
C ASN A 268 -20.02 25.53 -17.49
N VAL A 269 -18.82 25.88 -17.97
CA VAL A 269 -18.64 26.54 -19.27
C VAL A 269 -18.81 25.52 -20.38
N MET A 270 -18.15 24.37 -20.25
CA MET A 270 -18.21 23.29 -21.24
C MET A 270 -19.65 22.78 -21.41
N GLU A 271 -20.37 22.51 -20.32
CA GLU A 271 -21.76 22.05 -20.39
C GLU A 271 -22.71 23.11 -20.96
N ALA A 272 -22.49 24.40 -20.66
CA ALA A 272 -23.24 25.49 -21.29
C ALA A 272 -22.95 25.59 -22.80
N MET A 273 -21.70 25.38 -23.24
CA MET A 273 -21.36 25.31 -24.67
C MET A 273 -22.02 24.13 -25.37
N ILE A 274 -22.07 22.95 -24.73
CA ILE A 274 -22.81 21.78 -25.25
C ILE A 274 -24.30 22.10 -25.39
N SER A 275 -24.90 22.67 -24.35
CA SER A 275 -26.31 23.07 -24.32
C SER A 275 -26.63 24.04 -25.47
N ALA A 276 -25.81 25.08 -25.61
CA ALA A 276 -25.94 26.08 -26.68
C ALA A 276 -25.72 25.46 -28.06
N ALA A 277 -24.71 24.61 -28.25
CA ALA A 277 -24.40 23.96 -29.53
C ALA A 277 -25.55 23.08 -30.02
N LEU A 278 -26.09 22.23 -29.14
CA LEU A 278 -27.15 21.28 -29.45
C LEU A 278 -28.56 21.88 -29.38
N SER A 279 -28.68 23.13 -28.92
CA SER A 279 -29.97 23.81 -28.69
C SER A 279 -30.88 23.00 -27.76
N ARG A 280 -30.29 22.49 -26.66
CA ARG A 280 -30.96 21.70 -25.60
C ARG A 280 -30.71 22.35 -24.25
N THR A 281 -31.67 22.25 -23.34
CA THR A 281 -31.44 22.63 -21.93
C THR A 281 -30.60 21.54 -21.23
N PRO A 282 -29.94 21.84 -20.10
CA PRO A 282 -29.14 20.86 -19.37
C PRO A 282 -29.93 19.61 -18.97
N GLU A 283 -31.23 19.74 -18.67
CA GLU A 283 -32.11 18.61 -18.33
C GLU A 283 -32.44 17.72 -19.54
N GLN A 284 -32.31 18.27 -20.76
CA GLN A 284 -32.51 17.55 -22.02
C GLN A 284 -31.23 16.88 -22.52
N LEU A 285 -30.07 17.17 -21.93
CA LEU A 285 -28.81 16.53 -22.31
C LEU A 285 -28.78 15.09 -21.80
N GLY A 286 -28.60 14.16 -22.74
CA GLY A 286 -28.42 12.74 -22.46
C GLY A 286 -26.94 12.36 -22.28
N ALA A 287 -26.70 11.11 -21.88
CA ALA A 287 -25.34 10.58 -21.80
C ALA A 287 -24.61 10.63 -23.15
N ASP A 288 -25.30 10.28 -24.24
CA ASP A 288 -24.74 10.27 -25.59
C ASP A 288 -24.27 11.66 -26.03
N ASP A 289 -24.99 12.73 -25.66
CA ASP A 289 -24.60 14.11 -25.97
C ASP A 289 -23.24 14.48 -25.32
N PHE A 290 -22.99 14.00 -24.10
CA PHE A 290 -21.70 14.21 -23.43
C PHE A 290 -20.59 13.34 -24.04
N LEU A 291 -20.89 12.09 -24.39
CA LEU A 291 -19.92 11.16 -24.97
C LEU A 291 -19.43 11.66 -26.33
N ASP A 292 -20.33 12.09 -27.21
CA ASP A 292 -19.99 12.63 -28.53
C ASP A 292 -19.02 13.82 -28.41
N VAL A 293 -19.25 14.70 -27.43
CA VAL A 293 -18.40 15.86 -27.17
C VAL A 293 -17.04 15.44 -26.63
N ILE A 294 -17.01 14.54 -25.65
CA ILE A 294 -15.77 14.04 -25.03
C ILE A 294 -14.88 13.41 -26.11
N GLU A 295 -15.46 12.56 -26.97
CA GLU A 295 -14.75 11.91 -28.08
C GLU A 295 -14.27 12.92 -29.12
N GLN A 296 -15.12 13.85 -29.55
CA GLN A 296 -14.77 14.82 -30.59
C GLN A 296 -13.65 15.78 -30.16
N LEU A 297 -13.64 16.17 -28.88
CA LEU A 297 -12.61 17.04 -28.34
C LEU A 297 -11.34 16.29 -27.91
N GLY A 298 -11.40 14.95 -27.84
CA GLY A 298 -10.35 14.14 -27.22
C GLY A 298 -10.07 14.58 -25.78
N VAL A 299 -11.12 14.92 -25.02
CA VAL A 299 -10.95 15.22 -23.59
C VAL A 299 -10.47 13.94 -22.93
N GLU A 300 -9.38 13.99 -22.16
CA GLU A 300 -8.89 12.85 -21.38
C GLU A 300 -8.51 13.32 -19.97
N PRO A 301 -8.79 12.52 -18.92
CA PRO A 301 -8.25 12.77 -17.59
C PRO A 301 -6.72 12.74 -17.65
N ARG A 302 -6.06 13.59 -16.88
CA ARG A 302 -4.59 13.67 -16.87
C ARG A 302 -4.05 13.24 -15.53
N ILE A 303 -3.10 12.30 -15.54
CA ILE A 303 -2.32 11.93 -14.37
C ILE A 303 -1.03 12.77 -14.37
N LEU A 304 -0.97 13.75 -13.47
CA LEU A 304 0.13 14.70 -13.41
C LEU A 304 0.99 14.42 -12.17
N TYR A 305 2.32 14.53 -12.33
CA TYR A 305 3.29 14.35 -11.26
C TYR A 305 4.06 15.66 -11.03
N PRO A 306 3.63 16.54 -10.09
CA PRO A 306 4.18 17.88 -9.94
C PRO A 306 5.70 17.93 -9.73
N ASN A 307 6.25 16.90 -9.06
CA ASN A 307 7.68 16.75 -8.72
C ASN A 307 8.35 15.56 -9.43
N GLY A 308 7.78 15.09 -10.56
CA GLY A 308 8.20 13.84 -11.21
C GLY A 308 7.54 12.61 -10.58
N TYR A 309 7.67 11.46 -11.25
CA TYR A 309 6.97 10.22 -10.89
C TYR A 309 7.18 9.86 -9.42
N ARG A 310 6.07 9.68 -8.70
CA ARG A 310 6.07 9.29 -7.29
C ARG A 310 4.77 8.57 -6.94
N ARG A 311 4.87 7.28 -6.62
CA ARG A 311 3.76 6.43 -6.16
C ARG A 311 4.04 5.94 -4.75
N ILE A 312 3.08 6.05 -3.85
CA ILE A 312 3.22 5.62 -2.45
C ILE A 312 2.21 4.50 -2.15
N ASN A 313 2.69 3.27 -2.09
CA ASN A 313 1.90 2.09 -1.75
C ASN A 313 2.02 1.77 -0.26
N ARG A 314 1.04 1.02 0.29
CA ARG A 314 0.98 0.73 1.73
C ARG A 314 0.93 -0.74 2.06
N PHE A 315 1.67 -1.15 3.09
CA PHE A 315 1.66 -2.53 3.58
C PHE A 315 1.48 -2.61 5.10
N ALA A 316 1.12 -3.79 5.59
CA ALA A 316 1.21 -4.14 7.00
C ALA A 316 2.02 -5.42 7.18
N PHE A 317 2.62 -5.61 8.34
CA PHE A 317 3.35 -6.83 8.65
C PHE A 317 3.11 -7.24 10.10
N VAL A 318 2.70 -8.49 10.30
CA VAL A 318 2.46 -9.02 11.65
C VAL A 318 3.78 -9.43 12.28
N ILE A 319 4.04 -8.91 13.47
CA ILE A 319 5.14 -9.32 14.33
C ILE A 319 4.60 -9.91 15.64
N HIS A 320 5.46 -10.61 16.37
CA HIS A 320 5.19 -11.02 17.74
C HIS A 320 6.48 -10.99 18.57
N PRO A 321 6.40 -10.91 19.91
CA PRO A 321 7.59 -10.99 20.75
C PRO A 321 8.25 -12.36 20.60
N LEU A 322 9.53 -12.38 20.24
CA LEU A 322 10.29 -13.62 19.99
C LEU A 322 10.59 -14.41 21.28
N SER A 323 10.53 -13.76 22.45
CA SER A 323 10.72 -14.39 23.76
C SER A 323 10.12 -13.54 24.89
N GLN A 324 10.03 -14.10 26.09
CA GLN A 324 9.67 -13.33 27.30
C GLN A 324 10.61 -12.12 27.53
N GLN A 325 11.89 -12.21 27.12
CA GLN A 325 12.87 -11.13 27.24
C GLN A 325 12.61 -9.94 26.30
N TYR A 326 11.83 -10.14 25.23
CA TYR A 326 11.39 -9.02 24.38
C TYR A 326 10.21 -8.27 24.99
N LEU A 327 9.36 -8.96 25.76
CA LEU A 327 8.26 -8.32 26.50
C LEU A 327 8.80 -7.39 27.60
N THR A 328 9.96 -7.71 28.19
CA THR A 328 10.60 -6.91 29.25
C THR A 328 11.33 -5.67 28.74
N LYS A 329 11.34 -5.40 27.43
CA LYS A 329 12.02 -4.23 26.81
C LYS A 329 11.04 -3.19 26.27
N THR A 330 9.74 -3.38 26.46
CA THR A 330 8.70 -2.48 25.93
C THR A 330 8.03 -1.73 27.08
N PRO A 331 8.16 -0.39 27.19
CA PRO A 331 7.47 0.38 28.23
C PRO A 331 5.94 0.32 28.08
N PRO A 332 5.17 0.19 29.19
CA PRO A 332 5.58 0.14 30.60
C PRO A 332 5.80 -1.29 31.15
N LEU A 333 5.84 -2.32 30.29
CA LEU A 333 6.01 -3.71 30.72
C LEU A 333 7.43 -4.04 31.17
N ASP A 334 8.41 -3.25 30.74
CA ASP A 334 9.79 -3.28 31.23
C ASP A 334 9.88 -3.11 32.75
N TRP A 335 9.13 -2.15 33.30
CA TRP A 335 9.06 -1.92 34.73
C TRP A 335 8.44 -3.10 35.46
N VAL A 336 7.28 -3.59 35.01
CA VAL A 336 6.58 -4.73 35.62
C VAL A 336 7.44 -6.01 35.58
N ALA A 337 8.14 -6.26 34.48
CA ALA A 337 8.93 -7.47 34.31
C ALA A 337 10.26 -7.45 35.10
N SER A 338 10.84 -6.28 35.36
CA SER A 338 12.10 -6.14 36.12
C SER A 338 11.98 -6.50 37.61
N VAL A 339 10.76 -6.54 38.17
CA VAL A 339 10.48 -6.75 39.59
C VAL A 339 9.61 -7.97 39.90
N SER A 340 9.20 -8.74 38.88
CA SER A 340 8.18 -9.80 39.03
C SER A 340 8.77 -11.23 39.10
N PRO A 341 8.31 -12.10 40.04
CA PRO A 341 8.69 -13.52 40.08
C PRO A 341 8.26 -14.32 38.82
N PRO A 342 8.89 -15.47 38.51
CA PRO A 342 8.59 -16.28 37.31
C PRO A 342 7.10 -16.68 37.14
N GLY A 343 6.39 -16.89 38.25
CA GLY A 343 4.95 -17.20 38.23
C GLY A 343 4.07 -16.04 37.75
N VAL A 344 4.48 -14.79 38.04
CA VAL A 344 3.79 -13.57 37.58
C VAL A 344 4.05 -13.37 36.08
N MET A 345 5.25 -13.68 35.58
CA MET A 345 5.57 -13.60 34.16
C MET A 345 4.71 -14.55 33.30
N ASN A 346 4.42 -15.76 33.78
CA ASN A 346 3.50 -16.67 33.09
C ASN A 346 2.05 -16.11 33.03
N LEU A 347 1.62 -15.38 34.07
CA LEU A 347 0.30 -14.73 34.11
C LEU A 347 0.24 -13.53 33.15
N VAL A 348 1.31 -12.72 33.12
CA VAL A 348 1.47 -11.59 32.19
C VAL A 348 1.51 -12.09 30.74
N GLU A 349 2.26 -13.16 30.47
CA GLU A 349 2.33 -13.82 29.16
C GLU A 349 0.94 -14.28 28.68
N LYS A 350 0.16 -14.92 29.55
CA LYS A 350 -1.24 -15.27 29.27
C LYS A 350 -2.10 -14.05 29.01
N ALA A 351 -2.02 -13.01 29.84
CA ALA A 351 -2.82 -11.79 29.66
C ALA A 351 -2.51 -11.09 28.32
N ILE A 352 -1.22 -10.99 27.97
CA ILE A 352 -0.76 -10.43 26.68
C ILE A 352 -1.28 -11.26 25.52
N ALA A 353 -1.36 -12.58 25.66
CA ALA A 353 -1.92 -13.44 24.62
C ALA A 353 -3.36 -13.06 24.25
N TYR A 354 -4.15 -12.47 25.14
CA TYR A 354 -5.53 -11.99 24.84
C TYR A 354 -5.62 -10.51 24.45
N THR A 355 -4.49 -9.80 24.39
CA THR A 355 -4.50 -8.38 24.03
C THR A 355 -4.81 -8.19 22.53
N PRO A 356 -5.70 -7.26 22.15
CA PRO A 356 -5.96 -6.92 20.76
C PRO A 356 -4.69 -6.50 20.02
N PRO A 357 -4.62 -6.72 18.70
CA PRO A 357 -3.48 -6.26 17.91
C PRO A 357 -3.35 -4.75 17.94
N PHE A 358 -2.11 -4.26 17.96
CA PHE A 358 -1.82 -2.82 17.94
C PHE A 358 -0.60 -2.51 17.08
N VAL A 359 -0.51 -1.26 16.64
CA VAL A 359 0.62 -0.78 15.83
C VAL A 359 1.86 -0.67 16.73
N TYR A 360 2.85 -1.50 16.47
CA TYR A 360 4.16 -1.41 17.11
C TYR A 360 4.98 -0.26 16.51
N SER A 361 5.08 -0.20 15.18
CA SER A 361 5.86 0.81 14.46
C SER A 361 5.19 1.21 13.16
N LYS A 362 5.19 2.51 12.83
CA LYS A 362 5.07 2.96 11.44
C LYS A 362 6.44 2.75 10.76
N VAL A 363 6.42 2.31 9.51
CA VAL A 363 7.59 2.15 8.64
C VAL A 363 7.50 3.19 7.54
N SER A 364 8.59 3.91 7.28
CA SER A 364 8.65 4.95 6.24
C SER A 364 10.06 5.08 5.66
N GLY A 365 10.19 5.80 4.54
CA GLY A 365 11.48 6.10 3.93
C GLY A 365 12.06 4.98 3.06
N ILE A 366 11.24 3.97 2.71
CA ILE A 366 11.59 2.96 1.72
C ILE A 366 11.31 3.56 0.34
N GLN A 367 12.35 3.70 -0.47
CA GLN A 367 12.27 4.31 -1.79
C GLN A 367 13.02 3.45 -2.80
N SER A 368 12.31 2.97 -3.82
CA SER A 368 12.87 2.17 -4.89
C SER A 368 13.61 3.03 -5.93
N PRO A 369 14.64 2.50 -6.60
CA PRO A 369 15.23 3.14 -7.79
C PRO A 369 14.22 3.38 -8.93
N THR A 370 13.07 2.70 -8.93
CA THR A 370 11.99 2.93 -9.91
C THR A 370 11.19 4.21 -9.65
N GLY A 371 11.35 4.84 -8.48
CA GLY A 371 10.55 5.97 -8.02
C GLY A 371 9.35 5.58 -7.16
N ASP A 372 9.05 4.28 -7.03
CA ASP A 372 8.04 3.77 -6.12
C ASP A 372 8.49 3.90 -4.66
N GLU A 373 7.59 4.33 -3.79
CA GLU A 373 7.77 4.43 -2.35
C GLU A 373 6.78 3.50 -1.65
N VAL A 374 7.18 2.98 -0.49
CA VAL A 374 6.25 2.29 0.41
C VAL A 374 6.38 2.80 1.84
N GLU A 375 5.22 2.91 2.48
CA GLU A 375 5.10 3.07 3.93
C GLU A 375 4.22 1.95 4.49
N GLY A 376 4.29 1.71 5.79
CA GLY A 376 3.50 0.62 6.35
C GLY A 376 3.51 0.55 7.86
N TRP A 377 2.98 -0.54 8.38
CA TRP A 377 2.83 -0.75 9.82
C TRP A 377 3.30 -2.13 10.24
N LEU A 378 4.14 -2.17 11.26
CA LEU A 378 4.41 -3.39 12.01
C LEU A 378 3.32 -3.51 13.07
N ILE A 379 2.48 -4.53 12.95
CA ILE A 379 1.35 -4.80 13.85
C ILE A 379 1.73 -5.97 14.73
N THR A 380 1.75 -5.76 16.04
CA THR A 380 1.99 -6.86 16.97
C THR A 380 0.68 -7.54 17.33
N VAL A 381 0.68 -8.88 17.31
CA VAL A 381 -0.39 -9.69 17.90
C VAL A 381 0.03 -10.16 19.28
N GLY A 382 -0.92 -10.24 20.21
CA GLY A 382 -0.69 -10.81 21.53
C GLY A 382 -0.35 -12.30 21.46
N GLY A 383 0.63 -12.73 22.26
CA GLY A 383 0.99 -14.14 22.43
C GLY A 383 2.47 -14.41 22.15
N THR A 384 3.14 -15.07 23.09
CA THR A 384 4.48 -15.61 22.87
C THR A 384 4.40 -16.89 22.03
N PRO A 385 5.52 -17.40 21.47
CA PRO A 385 5.54 -18.68 20.77
C PRO A 385 4.92 -19.82 21.60
N ARG A 386 5.17 -19.83 22.92
CA ARG A 386 4.62 -20.81 23.85
C ARG A 386 3.09 -20.78 23.89
N GLU A 387 2.51 -19.60 24.06
CA GLU A 387 1.04 -19.47 24.10
C GLU A 387 0.43 -19.75 22.73
N ILE A 388 1.01 -19.22 21.64
CA ILE A 388 0.54 -19.48 20.27
C ILE A 388 0.47 -20.98 19.96
N MET A 389 1.44 -21.77 20.43
CA MET A 389 1.47 -23.22 20.25
C MET A 389 0.61 -24.01 21.25
N ALA A 390 0.25 -23.40 22.38
CA ALA A 390 -0.57 -24.04 23.42
C ALA A 390 -2.09 -23.99 23.12
N HIS A 391 -2.52 -23.10 22.21
CA HIS A 391 -3.91 -22.95 21.81
C HIS A 391 -4.22 -23.61 20.46
N ASP A 392 -5.50 -23.84 20.19
CA ASP A 392 -5.99 -24.30 18.88
C ASP A 392 -5.67 -23.26 17.77
N PRO A 393 -5.41 -23.67 16.52
CA PRO A 393 -5.14 -22.73 15.41
C PRO A 393 -6.15 -21.57 15.28
N GLU A 394 -7.43 -21.76 15.58
CA GLU A 394 -8.46 -20.71 15.49
C GLU A 394 -8.20 -19.54 16.45
N PHE A 395 -7.55 -19.79 17.59
CA PHE A 395 -7.09 -18.74 18.50
C PHE A 395 -6.11 -17.78 17.80
N THR A 396 -5.21 -18.30 16.98
CA THR A 396 -4.26 -17.49 16.22
C THR A 396 -4.94 -16.82 15.04
N TYR A 397 -5.81 -17.55 14.32
CA TYR A 397 -6.55 -17.00 13.17
C TYR A 397 -7.38 -15.78 13.53
N SER A 398 -8.16 -15.84 14.61
CA SER A 398 -8.98 -14.70 15.07
C SER A 398 -8.15 -13.43 15.31
N ARG A 399 -6.93 -13.55 15.86
CA ARG A 399 -6.01 -12.43 16.08
C ARG A 399 -5.40 -11.90 14.80
N LEU A 400 -5.02 -12.79 13.89
CA LEU A 400 -4.52 -12.40 12.56
C LEU A 400 -5.60 -11.68 11.76
N LEU A 401 -6.86 -12.10 11.88
CA LEU A 401 -8.00 -11.40 11.27
C LEU A 401 -8.26 -10.04 11.92
N ALA A 402 -8.12 -9.92 13.24
CA ALA A 402 -8.17 -8.62 13.91
C ALA A 402 -7.03 -7.69 13.44
N ALA A 403 -5.82 -8.23 13.24
CA ALA A 403 -4.69 -7.49 12.71
C ALA A 403 -4.92 -7.08 11.25
N ALA A 404 -5.50 -7.95 10.43
CA ALA A 404 -5.88 -7.64 9.06
C ALA A 404 -6.96 -6.54 9.00
N ASN A 405 -7.95 -6.56 9.90
CA ASN A 405 -8.94 -5.48 10.01
C ASN A 405 -8.30 -4.15 10.42
N LEU A 406 -7.34 -4.16 11.35
CA LEU A 406 -6.58 -2.97 11.72
C LEU A 406 -5.74 -2.46 10.54
N ALA A 407 -5.02 -3.35 9.85
CA ALA A 407 -4.24 -3.03 8.65
C ALA A 407 -5.10 -2.41 7.55
N LYS A 408 -6.29 -2.98 7.30
CA LYS A 408 -7.25 -2.43 6.34
C LYS A 408 -7.65 -1.01 6.71
N LYS A 409 -8.00 -0.76 7.97
CA LYS A 409 -8.35 0.59 8.45
C LYS A 409 -7.21 1.58 8.31
N LEU A 410 -5.96 1.14 8.48
CA LEU A 410 -4.78 2.00 8.27
C LEU A 410 -4.53 2.28 6.78
N GLY A 411 -5.18 1.56 5.87
CA GLY A 411 -5.03 1.71 4.43
C GLY A 411 -3.91 0.85 3.83
N ALA A 412 -3.49 -0.21 4.52
CA ALA A 412 -2.56 -1.21 3.97
C ALA A 412 -3.24 -2.04 2.88
N GLN A 413 -2.55 -2.25 1.77
CA GLN A 413 -3.06 -2.94 0.59
C GLN A 413 -2.70 -4.43 0.59
N ILE A 414 -1.68 -4.82 1.36
CA ILE A 414 -1.24 -6.20 1.59
C ILE A 414 -0.73 -6.36 3.03
N MET A 415 -0.89 -7.54 3.62
CA MET A 415 -0.33 -7.87 4.94
C MET A 415 0.53 -9.12 4.91
N GLY A 416 1.74 -9.00 5.45
CA GLY A 416 2.65 -10.14 5.68
C GLY A 416 2.44 -10.80 7.04
N LEU A 417 2.63 -12.12 7.11
CA LEU A 417 2.61 -12.91 8.34
C LEU A 417 4.03 -13.25 8.80
N GLY A 418 4.46 -12.71 9.94
CA GLY A 418 5.81 -12.91 10.47
C GLY A 418 5.95 -14.08 11.43
N ALA A 419 7.17 -14.65 11.45
CA ALA A 419 7.65 -15.61 12.45
C ALA A 419 6.65 -16.76 12.74
N PHE A 420 6.29 -17.05 13.99
CA PHE A 420 5.46 -18.22 14.32
C PHE A 420 4.06 -18.17 13.70
N THR A 421 3.53 -16.98 13.43
CA THR A 421 2.18 -16.82 12.85
C THR A 421 2.04 -17.43 11.46
N LYS A 422 3.15 -17.62 10.73
CA LYS A 422 3.15 -18.25 9.40
C LYS A 422 3.20 -19.78 9.44
N VAL A 423 3.50 -20.39 10.59
CA VAL A 423 3.64 -21.85 10.76
C VAL A 423 2.39 -22.47 11.38
N VAL A 424 1.61 -21.67 12.11
CA VAL A 424 0.41 -22.13 12.80
C VAL A 424 -0.67 -22.56 11.80
N GLY A 425 -1.26 -23.72 12.06
CA GLY A 425 -2.36 -24.27 11.27
C GLY A 425 -1.96 -24.57 9.82
N ASP A 426 -2.64 -23.93 8.87
CA ASP A 426 -2.52 -24.16 7.43
C ASP A 426 -1.60 -23.17 6.69
N ALA A 427 -0.69 -22.53 7.43
CA ALA A 427 0.29 -21.59 6.89
C ALA A 427 -0.35 -20.43 6.09
N GLY A 428 -1.37 -19.83 6.69
CA GLY A 428 -2.01 -18.61 6.19
C GLY A 428 -3.12 -18.83 5.18
N ILE A 429 -3.45 -20.06 4.77
CA ILE A 429 -4.54 -20.32 3.81
C ILE A 429 -5.89 -19.88 4.40
N THR A 430 -6.19 -20.27 5.64
CA THR A 430 -7.46 -19.89 6.30
C THR A 430 -7.53 -18.39 6.53
N VAL A 431 -6.41 -17.77 6.92
CA VAL A 431 -6.34 -16.31 7.13
C VAL A 431 -6.56 -15.58 5.81
N ALA A 432 -5.87 -15.99 4.73
CA ALA A 432 -6.02 -15.40 3.40
C ALA A 432 -7.43 -15.49 2.84
N LYS A 433 -8.16 -16.57 3.13
CA LYS A 433 -9.57 -16.74 2.73
C LYS A 433 -10.54 -15.85 3.50
N ARG A 434 -10.22 -15.46 4.73
CA ARG A 434 -11.12 -14.73 5.64
C ARG A 434 -10.72 -13.25 5.82
N ALA A 435 -9.47 -12.90 5.53
CA ALA A 435 -8.94 -11.55 5.71
C ALA A 435 -9.56 -10.59 4.68
N PRO A 436 -9.76 -9.32 5.07
CA PRO A 436 -10.36 -8.33 4.18
C PRO A 436 -9.33 -7.69 3.22
N LEU A 437 -8.10 -8.19 3.18
CA LEU A 437 -7.02 -7.75 2.30
C LEU A 437 -6.05 -8.92 2.01
N PRO A 438 -5.30 -8.89 0.89
CA PRO A 438 -4.34 -9.93 0.50
C PRO A 438 -3.27 -10.25 1.55
N ILE A 439 -2.90 -11.53 1.65
CA ILE A 439 -1.99 -12.07 2.65
C ILE A 439 -0.78 -12.75 1.98
N THR A 440 0.40 -12.53 2.54
CA THR A 440 1.57 -13.36 2.23
C THR A 440 2.29 -13.83 3.50
N THR A 441 2.92 -15.00 3.44
CA THR A 441 3.74 -15.54 4.54
C THR A 441 5.20 -15.10 4.49
N GLY A 442 5.66 -14.56 3.36
CA GLY A 442 7.07 -14.19 3.19
C GLY A 442 8.02 -15.38 2.99
N ASN A 443 7.48 -16.60 2.80
CA ASN A 443 8.31 -17.81 2.74
C ASN A 443 9.11 -17.92 1.45
N SER A 444 8.63 -17.34 0.34
CA SER A 444 9.33 -17.41 -0.95
C SER A 444 10.62 -16.60 -0.89
N TYR A 445 10.55 -15.36 -0.39
CA TYR A 445 11.72 -14.52 -0.19
C TYR A 445 12.60 -15.07 0.94
N SER A 446 12.04 -15.68 1.98
CA SER A 446 12.84 -16.35 3.02
C SER A 446 13.71 -17.46 2.43
N ALA A 447 13.15 -18.33 1.58
CA ALA A 447 13.90 -19.37 0.87
C ALA A 447 14.94 -18.76 -0.08
N SER A 448 14.56 -17.69 -0.81
CA SER A 448 15.49 -16.96 -1.67
C SER A 448 16.66 -16.36 -0.90
N GLY A 449 16.40 -15.69 0.22
CA GLY A 449 17.41 -15.02 1.04
C GLY A 449 18.38 -16.02 1.65
N ALA A 450 17.87 -17.16 2.11
CA ALA A 450 18.68 -18.27 2.61
C ALA A 450 19.64 -18.81 1.53
N LEU A 451 19.15 -19.12 0.33
CA LEU A 451 19.99 -19.58 -0.78
C LEU A 451 20.97 -18.50 -1.27
N TRP A 452 20.55 -17.23 -1.26
CA TRP A 452 21.41 -16.11 -1.61
C TRP A 452 22.57 -15.98 -0.62
N ALA A 453 22.27 -16.05 0.68
CA ALA A 453 23.27 -16.04 1.74
C ALA A 453 24.23 -17.25 1.64
N ALA A 454 23.70 -18.44 1.35
CA ALA A 454 24.50 -19.64 1.14
C ALA A 454 25.49 -19.48 -0.03
N HIS A 455 25.01 -18.95 -1.15
CA HIS A 455 25.84 -18.68 -2.33
C HIS A 455 26.93 -17.65 -2.03
N ASP A 456 26.57 -16.54 -1.38
CA ASP A 456 27.52 -15.47 -1.03
C ASP A 456 28.59 -15.97 -0.04
N ALA A 457 28.18 -16.73 0.98
CA ALA A 457 29.08 -17.34 1.93
C ALA A 457 30.04 -18.34 1.27
N ALA A 458 29.54 -19.22 0.40
CA ALA A 458 30.37 -20.19 -0.32
C ALA A 458 31.42 -19.47 -1.20
N LYS A 459 31.01 -18.38 -1.87
CA LYS A 459 31.90 -17.52 -2.65
C LYS A 459 32.95 -16.83 -1.78
N ARG A 460 32.57 -16.26 -0.63
CA ARG A 460 33.50 -15.64 0.32
C ARG A 460 34.45 -16.67 0.92
N ILE A 461 34.01 -17.87 1.27
CA ILE A 461 34.90 -18.92 1.78
C ILE A 461 35.87 -19.38 0.68
N GLY A 462 35.44 -19.42 -0.60
CA GLY A 462 36.33 -19.62 -1.75
C GLY A 462 36.86 -21.05 -1.89
N ARG A 463 36.17 -22.04 -1.31
CA ARG A 463 36.54 -23.47 -1.34
C ARG A 463 35.97 -24.23 -2.54
N VAL A 464 35.02 -23.63 -3.24
CA VAL A 464 34.36 -24.23 -4.40
C VAL A 464 34.45 -23.27 -5.58
N SER A 465 34.77 -23.80 -6.76
CA SER A 465 34.89 -23.02 -7.99
C SER A 465 33.59 -23.03 -8.80
N ILE A 466 33.46 -22.08 -9.73
CA ILE A 466 32.38 -22.11 -10.73
C ILE A 466 32.91 -22.89 -11.95
N GLY A 467 32.21 -23.96 -12.30
CA GLY A 467 32.51 -24.80 -13.46
C GLY A 467 32.17 -24.11 -14.78
N LYS A 468 32.55 -24.75 -15.90
CA LYS A 468 32.31 -24.23 -17.26
C LYS A 468 30.83 -24.04 -17.59
N SER A 469 29.94 -24.78 -16.91
CA SER A 469 28.49 -24.69 -17.03
C SER A 469 27.90 -23.43 -16.38
N GLY A 470 28.69 -22.66 -15.63
CA GLY A 470 28.22 -21.58 -14.76
C GLY A 470 27.67 -22.07 -13.42
N LYS A 471 27.65 -23.39 -13.17
CA LYS A 471 27.26 -24.00 -11.90
C LYS A 471 28.44 -24.05 -10.92
N MET A 472 28.13 -24.12 -9.63
CA MET A 472 29.10 -24.46 -8.59
C MET A 472 29.62 -25.88 -8.82
N ALA A 473 30.93 -26.02 -9.01
CA ALA A 473 31.62 -27.29 -9.19
C ALA A 473 31.81 -27.99 -7.84
N GLY A 474 30.70 -28.43 -7.26
CA GLY A 474 30.64 -29.03 -5.94
C GLY A 474 29.31 -29.76 -5.70
N LYS A 475 29.19 -30.32 -4.49
CA LYS A 475 28.05 -31.14 -4.08
C LYS A 475 27.18 -30.40 -3.07
N ALA A 476 25.87 -30.37 -3.29
CA ALA A 476 24.92 -29.82 -2.34
C ALA A 476 23.92 -30.85 -1.83
N MET A 477 23.61 -30.82 -0.54
CA MET A 477 22.60 -31.68 0.08
C MET A 477 21.40 -30.86 0.58
N VAL A 478 20.19 -31.38 0.38
CA VAL A 478 18.97 -30.83 0.95
C VAL A 478 18.35 -31.85 1.89
N VAL A 479 18.33 -31.53 3.19
CA VAL A 479 17.73 -32.37 4.23
C VAL A 479 16.31 -31.89 4.52
N GLY A 480 15.35 -32.80 4.43
CA GLY A 480 13.93 -32.44 4.36
C GLY A 480 13.49 -32.08 2.94
N ALA A 481 14.11 -32.67 1.92
CA ALA A 481 13.90 -32.34 0.50
C ALA A 481 12.45 -32.48 0.04
N THR A 482 11.65 -33.35 0.65
CA THR A 482 10.22 -33.54 0.33
C THR A 482 9.30 -32.51 0.98
N GLY A 483 9.84 -31.63 1.83
CA GLY A 483 9.12 -30.56 2.50
C GLY A 483 8.88 -29.33 1.62
N ALA A 484 8.09 -28.40 2.14
CA ALA A 484 7.72 -27.13 1.51
C ALA A 484 8.91 -26.37 0.93
N ILE A 485 9.82 -25.98 1.82
CA ILE A 485 11.01 -25.18 1.51
C ILE A 485 12.08 -26.08 0.88
N GLY A 486 12.26 -27.29 1.43
CA GLY A 486 13.26 -28.24 0.93
C GLY A 486 13.07 -28.58 -0.55
N SER A 487 11.85 -28.82 -1.01
CA SER A 487 11.59 -29.18 -2.40
C SER A 487 11.85 -28.03 -3.38
N VAL A 488 11.70 -26.78 -2.93
CA VAL A 488 12.06 -25.59 -3.70
C VAL A 488 13.57 -25.38 -3.72
N CYS A 489 14.22 -25.47 -2.56
CA CYS A 489 15.68 -25.40 -2.48
C CYS A 489 16.33 -26.49 -3.35
N ALA A 490 15.77 -27.70 -3.37
CA ALA A 490 16.23 -28.79 -4.22
C ALA A 490 16.18 -28.43 -5.71
N ARG A 491 15.04 -27.93 -6.20
CA ARG A 491 14.88 -27.51 -7.60
C ARG A 491 15.82 -26.38 -8.00
N LEU A 492 15.98 -25.38 -7.12
CA LEU A 492 16.86 -24.25 -7.38
C LEU A 492 18.34 -24.65 -7.35
N LEU A 493 18.75 -25.48 -6.38
CA LEU A 493 20.12 -25.98 -6.29
C LEU A 493 20.47 -26.90 -7.46
N ALA A 494 19.55 -27.74 -7.95
CA ALA A 494 19.80 -28.58 -9.13
C ALA A 494 20.18 -27.76 -10.38
N LYS A 495 19.73 -26.51 -10.46
CA LYS A 495 20.10 -25.55 -11.51
C LYS A 495 21.42 -24.84 -11.24
N ALA A 496 21.91 -24.84 -10.00
CA ALA A 496 23.05 -24.05 -9.54
C ALA A 496 24.30 -24.86 -9.16
N VAL A 497 24.20 -26.17 -8.94
CA VAL A 497 25.32 -27.05 -8.53
C VAL A 497 25.47 -28.24 -9.48
N ASP A 498 26.68 -28.80 -9.55
CA ASP A 498 26.96 -29.96 -10.41
C ASP A 498 26.23 -31.23 -9.94
N GLU A 499 26.23 -31.49 -8.63
CA GLU A 499 25.55 -32.66 -8.04
C GLU A 499 24.69 -32.27 -6.84
N ILE A 500 23.46 -32.79 -6.80
CA ILE A 500 22.53 -32.56 -5.70
C ILE A 500 22.10 -33.86 -5.02
N TYR A 501 22.07 -33.84 -3.70
CA TYR A 501 21.70 -34.95 -2.83
C TYR A 501 20.42 -34.60 -2.06
N LEU A 502 19.35 -35.34 -2.34
CA LEU A 502 18.04 -35.13 -1.71
C LEU A 502 17.87 -36.12 -0.56
N VAL A 503 17.59 -35.62 0.63
CA VAL A 503 17.43 -36.45 1.83
C VAL A 503 16.04 -36.26 2.45
N ALA A 504 15.29 -37.36 2.54
CA ALA A 504 14.00 -37.41 3.23
C ALA A 504 13.60 -38.84 3.61
N PRO A 505 12.84 -39.05 4.70
CA PRO A 505 12.38 -40.37 5.11
C PRO A 505 11.34 -40.99 4.15
N GLU A 506 10.55 -40.18 3.44
CA GLU A 506 9.53 -40.67 2.50
C GLU A 506 10.12 -40.99 1.11
N ALA A 507 10.67 -42.20 0.96
CA ALA A 507 11.34 -42.65 -0.26
C ALA A 507 10.52 -42.43 -1.56
N ALA A 508 9.23 -42.74 -1.56
CA ALA A 508 8.39 -42.58 -2.76
C ALA A 508 8.25 -41.11 -3.19
N LYS A 509 8.08 -40.19 -2.23
CA LYS A 509 8.01 -38.74 -2.51
C LYS A 509 9.36 -38.22 -3.02
N LEU A 510 10.44 -38.74 -2.47
CA LEU A 510 11.80 -38.37 -2.85
C LEU A 510 12.12 -38.79 -4.30
N LEU A 511 11.71 -40.00 -4.71
CA LEU A 511 11.83 -40.47 -6.09
C LEU A 511 11.00 -39.62 -7.05
N SER A 512 9.76 -39.28 -6.70
CA SER A 512 8.92 -38.39 -7.51
C SER A 512 9.52 -36.97 -7.66
N LEU A 513 10.11 -36.43 -6.59
CA LEU A 513 10.81 -35.15 -6.64
C LEU A 513 12.05 -35.23 -7.55
N LYS A 514 12.81 -36.32 -7.48
CA LYS A 514 13.94 -36.57 -8.36
C LYS A 514 13.51 -36.58 -9.83
N GLU A 515 12.48 -37.35 -10.18
CA GLU A 515 11.94 -37.40 -11.55
C GLU A 515 11.52 -36.01 -12.05
N SER A 516 10.86 -35.24 -11.18
CA SER A 516 10.44 -33.87 -11.50
C SER A 516 11.65 -32.97 -11.78
N ILE A 517 12.69 -33.02 -10.93
CA ILE A 517 13.90 -32.20 -11.10
C ILE A 517 14.64 -32.56 -12.38
N GLU A 518 14.76 -33.85 -12.70
CA GLU A 518 15.43 -34.32 -13.92
C GLU A 518 14.67 -33.89 -15.20
N GLN A 519 13.34 -33.81 -15.14
CA GLN A 519 12.51 -33.25 -16.22
C GLN A 519 12.64 -31.73 -16.33
N GLU A 520 12.55 -31.01 -15.20
CA GLU A 520 12.63 -29.55 -15.12
C GLU A 520 14.04 -29.00 -15.41
N THR A 521 15.07 -29.82 -15.21
CA THR A 521 16.49 -29.47 -15.35
C THR A 521 17.26 -30.61 -16.03
N PRO A 522 17.15 -30.74 -17.36
CA PRO A 522 17.88 -31.75 -18.11
C PRO A 522 19.39 -31.69 -17.83
N GLY A 523 19.99 -32.84 -17.50
CA GLY A 523 21.41 -32.95 -17.16
C GLY A 523 21.77 -32.68 -15.70
N ALA A 524 20.80 -32.46 -14.81
CA ALA A 524 21.06 -32.46 -13.37
C ALA A 524 21.44 -33.86 -12.87
N ILE A 525 22.49 -33.95 -12.04
CA ILE A 525 22.88 -35.20 -11.37
C ILE A 525 22.22 -35.22 -9.99
N VAL A 526 21.19 -36.06 -9.84
CA VAL A 526 20.36 -36.12 -8.63
C VAL A 526 20.53 -37.45 -7.90
N HIS A 527 21.01 -37.37 -6.67
CA HIS A 527 21.14 -38.49 -5.74
C HIS A 527 20.05 -38.42 -4.68
N VAL A 528 19.63 -39.59 -4.18
CA VAL A 528 18.58 -39.69 -3.15
C VAL A 528 19.09 -40.56 -2.00
N ALA A 529 18.73 -40.17 -0.77
CA ALA A 529 19.02 -40.95 0.42
C ALA A 529 17.91 -40.80 1.47
N ALA A 530 17.70 -41.83 2.28
CA ALA A 530 16.76 -41.77 3.40
C ALA A 530 17.35 -41.07 4.64
N THR A 531 18.69 -41.02 4.75
CA THR A 531 19.44 -40.46 5.88
C THR A 531 20.68 -39.69 5.38
N THR A 532 21.28 -38.89 6.25
CA THR A 532 22.45 -38.04 5.93
C THR A 532 23.78 -38.77 6.04
N ASN A 533 23.86 -39.85 6.82
CA ASN A 533 25.11 -40.48 7.27
C ASN A 533 26.10 -40.90 6.16
N ARG A 534 25.62 -41.28 4.97
CA ARG A 534 26.49 -41.85 3.93
C ARG A 534 27.32 -40.78 3.20
N ASP A 535 26.68 -39.66 2.86
CA ASP A 535 27.21 -38.72 1.86
C ASP A 535 27.56 -37.35 2.45
N LEU A 536 27.21 -37.08 3.73
CA LEU A 536 27.36 -35.76 4.35
C LEU A 536 28.79 -35.22 4.34
N GLY A 537 29.80 -36.09 4.47
CA GLY A 537 31.21 -35.73 4.47
C GLY A 537 31.76 -35.23 3.13
N GLU A 538 30.99 -35.36 2.05
CA GLU A 538 31.40 -34.91 0.71
C GLU A 538 30.76 -33.56 0.32
N MET A 539 29.84 -33.04 1.13
CA MET A 539 29.00 -31.89 0.76
C MET A 539 29.71 -30.56 0.96
N ASP A 540 29.70 -29.71 -0.07
CA ASP A 540 30.18 -28.33 0.01
C ASP A 540 29.11 -27.36 0.53
N MET A 541 27.84 -27.71 0.32
CA MET A 541 26.70 -26.95 0.80
C MET A 541 25.62 -27.89 1.34
N VAL A 542 24.99 -27.52 2.45
CA VAL A 542 23.85 -28.25 3.02
C VAL A 542 22.72 -27.26 3.29
N VAL A 543 21.49 -27.63 2.94
CA VAL A 543 20.28 -26.89 3.34
C VAL A 543 19.43 -27.81 4.22
N THR A 544 19.13 -27.39 5.44
CA THR A 544 18.23 -28.10 6.35
C THR A 544 16.89 -27.40 6.42
N ALA A 545 15.82 -28.12 6.06
CA ALA A 545 14.47 -27.58 5.96
C ALA A 545 13.43 -28.55 6.54
N THR A 546 13.66 -29.04 7.77
CA THR A 546 12.80 -30.06 8.37
C THR A 546 11.74 -29.49 9.30
N SER A 547 10.72 -30.32 9.59
CA SER A 547 9.71 -30.04 10.62
C SER A 547 9.94 -30.89 11.89
N GLY A 548 11.09 -31.56 11.99
CA GLY A 548 11.39 -32.53 13.04
C GLY A 548 11.96 -31.87 14.29
N ALA A 549 11.19 -30.98 14.94
CA ALA A 549 11.64 -30.27 16.13
C ALA A 549 12.24 -31.22 17.17
N GLY A 550 13.52 -31.00 17.52
CA GLY A 550 14.23 -31.74 18.57
C GLY A 550 14.80 -33.11 18.19
N LYS A 551 14.69 -33.54 16.92
CA LYS A 551 15.42 -34.71 16.42
C LYS A 551 16.75 -34.27 15.82
N ARG A 552 17.83 -35.01 16.09
CA ARG A 552 19.13 -34.74 15.47
C ARG A 552 19.05 -35.11 13.98
N ILE A 553 18.92 -34.10 13.12
CA ILE A 553 18.70 -34.25 11.68
C ILE A 553 19.99 -34.59 10.91
N LEU A 554 21.11 -34.02 11.37
CA LEU A 554 22.45 -34.34 10.89
C LEU A 554 23.45 -34.28 12.04
N ASP A 555 24.57 -34.99 11.88
CA ASP A 555 25.70 -34.89 12.79
C ASP A 555 26.74 -33.93 12.21
N ILE A 556 26.82 -32.72 12.77
CA ILE A 556 27.70 -31.67 12.25
C ILE A 556 29.17 -32.10 12.29
N MET A 557 29.55 -33.06 13.13
CA MET A 557 30.92 -33.58 13.21
C MET A 557 31.36 -34.33 11.95
N GLN A 558 30.43 -34.81 11.13
CA GLN A 558 30.72 -35.54 9.89
C GLN A 558 30.79 -34.61 8.66
N VAL A 559 30.47 -33.33 8.83
CA VAL A 559 30.41 -32.36 7.73
C VAL A 559 31.82 -32.03 7.21
N LYS A 560 31.95 -31.89 5.90
CA LYS A 560 33.19 -31.46 5.23
C LYS A 560 33.69 -30.11 5.78
N PRO A 561 34.98 -29.98 6.13
CA PRO A 561 35.56 -28.67 6.44
C PRO A 561 35.36 -27.67 5.30
N GLY A 562 34.93 -26.45 5.62
CA GLY A 562 34.60 -25.40 4.66
C GLY A 562 33.17 -25.46 4.11
N CYS A 563 32.36 -26.44 4.54
CA CYS A 563 30.96 -26.54 4.13
C CYS A 563 30.13 -25.35 4.63
N VAL A 564 29.20 -24.91 3.81
CA VAL A 564 28.18 -23.91 4.17
C VAL A 564 26.84 -24.59 4.40
N ILE A 565 26.36 -24.54 5.64
CA ILE A 565 25.05 -25.06 6.03
C ILE A 565 24.06 -23.91 6.14
N THR A 566 22.87 -24.05 5.57
CA THR A 566 21.76 -23.10 5.72
C THR A 566 20.60 -23.77 6.43
N ASP A 567 20.31 -23.33 7.65
CA ASP A 567 19.26 -23.85 8.50
C ASP A 567 17.99 -22.98 8.42
N VAL A 568 17.11 -23.37 7.52
CA VAL A 568 15.83 -22.70 7.27
C VAL A 568 14.69 -23.30 8.11
N ALA A 569 14.97 -24.29 8.97
CA ALA A 569 13.99 -24.85 9.87
C ALA A 569 13.63 -23.86 10.98
N ARG A 570 12.38 -23.93 11.45
CA ARG A 570 11.92 -23.16 12.61
C ARG A 570 11.08 -24.08 13.51
N PRO A 571 11.56 -24.42 14.73
CA PRO A 571 12.88 -24.11 15.32
C PRO A 571 14.06 -24.61 14.49
N LEU A 572 15.27 -24.09 14.73
CA LEU A 572 16.50 -24.52 14.05
C LEU A 572 16.80 -26.00 14.29
N ASP A 573 17.30 -26.67 13.26
CA ASP A 573 17.69 -28.09 13.28
C ASP A 573 19.04 -28.30 13.97
N ILE A 574 19.94 -27.30 13.97
CA ILE A 574 21.30 -27.40 14.52
C ILE A 574 21.47 -26.51 15.77
N PRO A 575 21.67 -27.10 16.96
CA PRO A 575 21.90 -26.33 18.19
C PRO A 575 23.21 -25.51 18.15
N ALA A 576 23.20 -24.33 18.75
CA ALA A 576 24.38 -23.46 18.83
C ALA A 576 25.61 -24.13 19.49
N GLU A 577 25.38 -25.03 20.44
CA GLU A 577 26.43 -25.83 21.10
C GLU A 577 27.14 -26.79 20.14
N ASP A 578 26.44 -27.29 19.11
CA ASP A 578 27.00 -28.16 18.10
C ASP A 578 27.74 -27.33 17.04
N VAL A 579 27.21 -26.17 16.66
CA VAL A 579 27.89 -25.21 15.77
C VAL A 579 29.25 -24.78 16.35
N ALA A 580 29.29 -24.48 17.65
CA ALA A 580 30.52 -24.05 18.33
C ALA A 580 31.67 -25.08 18.26
N LYS A 581 31.37 -26.38 18.08
CA LYS A 581 32.37 -27.45 17.98
C LYS A 581 33.04 -27.52 16.60
N ARG A 582 32.47 -26.87 15.57
CA ARG A 582 32.94 -26.91 14.18
C ARG A 582 33.22 -25.49 13.65
N PRO A 583 34.28 -24.82 14.13
CA PRO A 583 34.65 -23.48 13.65
C PRO A 583 35.12 -23.46 12.19
N ASP A 584 35.34 -24.62 11.58
CA ASP A 584 35.67 -24.83 10.18
C ASP A 584 34.43 -25.01 9.27
N VAL A 585 33.22 -24.91 9.81
CA VAL A 585 31.94 -24.98 9.09
C VAL A 585 31.16 -23.69 9.34
N LEU A 586 30.49 -23.17 8.32
CA LEU A 586 29.63 -21.99 8.47
C LEU A 586 28.16 -22.40 8.50
N VAL A 587 27.44 -22.07 9.59
CA VAL A 587 26.01 -22.34 9.74
C VAL A 587 25.22 -21.03 9.70
N ILE A 588 24.40 -20.88 8.66
CA ILE A 588 23.61 -19.70 8.32
C ILE A 588 22.15 -19.96 8.70
N GLU A 589 21.51 -19.04 9.39
CA GLU A 589 20.08 -19.12 9.76
C GLU A 589 19.16 -18.38 8.78
N SER A 590 19.67 -17.29 8.20
CA SER A 590 18.92 -16.40 7.34
C SER A 590 19.84 -15.50 6.53
N GLY A 591 19.36 -15.11 5.35
CA GLY A 591 19.90 -13.98 4.58
C GLY A 591 19.03 -12.76 4.82
N GLU A 592 19.58 -11.75 5.50
CA GLU A 592 18.85 -10.53 5.81
C GLU A 592 19.00 -9.49 4.71
N ILE A 593 17.94 -8.72 4.49
CA ILE A 593 17.79 -7.90 3.30
C ILE A 593 17.94 -6.43 3.65
N LYS A 594 18.83 -5.74 2.95
CA LYS A 594 18.97 -4.30 3.00
C LYS A 594 17.87 -3.72 2.13
N LEU A 595 17.01 -2.92 2.75
CA LEU A 595 15.94 -2.21 2.09
C LEU A 595 16.49 -0.93 1.43
N PRO A 596 15.92 -0.50 0.30
CA PRO A 596 16.35 0.72 -0.38
C PRO A 596 15.82 1.97 0.36
N GLY A 597 16.57 3.07 0.30
CA GLY A 597 16.23 4.35 0.95
C GLY A 597 16.67 4.50 2.41
N ILE A 598 16.17 5.53 3.08
CA ILE A 598 16.48 5.84 4.49
C ILE A 598 15.32 5.37 5.38
N VAL A 599 15.32 4.07 5.66
CA VAL A 599 14.22 3.43 6.39
C VAL A 599 14.16 3.86 7.85
N LYS A 600 12.96 4.25 8.29
CA LYS A 600 12.63 4.58 9.67
C LYS A 600 11.60 3.59 10.20
N MET A 601 12.00 2.80 11.18
CA MET A 601 11.14 1.91 11.96
C MET A 601 11.74 1.69 13.35
N LYS A 602 10.94 1.22 14.31
CA LYS A 602 11.45 0.76 15.62
C LYS A 602 12.30 -0.50 15.45
N ASP A 603 13.07 -0.81 16.49
CA ASP A 603 13.97 -1.95 16.53
C ASP A 603 13.21 -3.28 16.37
N ILE A 604 13.73 -4.15 15.50
CA ILE A 604 13.23 -5.51 15.25
C ILE A 604 14.32 -6.57 15.49
N GLY A 605 15.44 -6.19 16.12
CA GLY A 605 16.59 -7.04 16.39
C GLY A 605 17.65 -7.06 15.26
N LEU A 606 17.57 -6.12 14.31
CA LEU A 606 18.48 -6.01 13.17
C LEU A 606 19.04 -4.58 13.03
N PRO A 607 20.20 -4.40 12.37
CA PRO A 607 20.72 -3.06 12.08
C PRO A 607 19.76 -2.20 11.25
N LYS A 608 19.91 -0.87 11.33
CA LYS A 608 19.06 0.08 10.60
C LYS A 608 19.09 -0.18 9.09
N GLY A 609 17.92 -0.13 8.45
CA GLY A 609 17.78 -0.37 7.00
C GLY A 609 17.79 -1.85 6.60
N ILE A 610 17.97 -2.77 7.55
CA ILE A 610 17.94 -4.22 7.31
C ILE A 610 16.61 -4.79 7.82
N ALA A 611 16.02 -5.69 7.05
CA ALA A 611 14.78 -6.38 7.38
C ALA A 611 14.92 -7.89 7.18
N TYR A 612 14.13 -8.65 7.95
CA TYR A 612 13.95 -10.07 7.70
C TYR A 612 13.41 -10.31 6.30
N ALA A 613 13.88 -11.37 5.64
CA ALA A 613 13.46 -11.71 4.27
C ALA A 613 11.92 -11.82 4.10
N CYS A 614 11.20 -12.31 5.11
CA CYS A 614 9.73 -12.38 5.06
C CYS A 614 9.04 -11.00 5.05
N LEU A 615 9.61 -10.01 5.78
CA LEU A 615 9.15 -8.62 5.72
C LEU A 615 9.52 -8.01 4.36
N ALA A 616 10.71 -8.31 3.83
CA ALA A 616 11.14 -7.86 2.51
C ALA A 616 10.20 -8.33 1.39
N GLU A 617 9.64 -9.56 1.47
CA GLU A 617 8.61 -10.03 0.52
C GLU A 617 7.37 -9.12 0.51
N THR A 618 6.89 -8.74 1.69
CA THR A 618 5.69 -7.89 1.79
C THR A 618 5.96 -6.49 1.24
N ILE A 619 7.15 -5.96 1.53
CA ILE A 619 7.62 -4.66 1.06
C ILE A 619 7.78 -4.65 -0.46
N VAL A 620 8.40 -5.67 -1.05
CA VAL A 620 8.63 -5.71 -2.50
C VAL A 620 7.34 -5.91 -3.29
N LEU A 621 6.39 -6.70 -2.77
CA LEU A 621 5.06 -6.82 -3.38
C LEU A 621 4.32 -5.49 -3.35
N ALA A 622 4.45 -4.73 -2.27
CA ALA A 622 3.87 -3.39 -2.18
C ALA A 622 4.56 -2.38 -3.12
N LEU A 623 5.89 -2.45 -3.28
CA LEU A 623 6.62 -1.62 -4.24
C LEU A 623 6.20 -1.94 -5.68
N GLU A 624 5.99 -3.21 -6.02
CA GLU A 624 5.54 -3.66 -7.34
C GLU A 624 4.02 -3.42 -7.56
N ALA A 625 3.29 -2.92 -6.56
CA ALA A 625 1.83 -2.82 -6.56
C ALA A 625 1.10 -4.15 -6.85
N ARG A 626 1.69 -5.27 -6.43
CA ARG A 626 1.10 -6.61 -6.52
C ARG A 626 0.42 -7.01 -5.24
N PHE A 627 -0.85 -6.62 -5.13
CA PHE A 627 -1.67 -6.91 -3.96
C PHE A 627 -2.47 -8.19 -4.17
N GLU A 628 -1.79 -9.31 -4.04
CA GLU A 628 -2.37 -10.64 -4.17
C GLU A 628 -1.91 -11.57 -3.05
N ASN A 629 -2.66 -12.66 -2.89
CA ASN A 629 -2.23 -13.76 -2.04
C ASN A 629 -1.02 -14.45 -2.70
N PHE A 630 0.18 -14.08 -2.27
CA PHE A 630 1.40 -14.48 -2.98
C PHE A 630 1.96 -15.82 -2.51
N THR A 631 2.54 -15.87 -1.30
CA THR A 631 3.06 -17.11 -0.70
C THR A 631 2.13 -17.58 0.42
N LEU A 632 1.43 -18.69 0.19
CA LEU A 632 0.53 -19.32 1.16
C LEU A 632 0.78 -20.82 1.26
N GLY A 633 0.40 -21.39 2.39
CA GLY A 633 0.42 -22.83 2.58
C GLY A 633 1.82 -23.41 2.70
N ARG A 634 1.89 -24.74 2.57
CA ARG A 634 3.13 -25.51 2.70
C ARG A 634 3.67 -26.00 1.36
N ASN A 635 3.08 -25.59 0.23
CA ASN A 635 3.60 -25.91 -1.09
C ASN A 635 4.06 -24.60 -1.71
N ILE A 636 5.36 -24.34 -1.64
CA ILE A 636 5.96 -23.14 -2.21
C ILE A 636 6.31 -23.45 -3.67
N GLU A 637 5.97 -22.55 -4.57
CA GLU A 637 6.30 -22.65 -6.00
C GLU A 637 7.70 -22.06 -6.23
N TRP A 638 8.60 -22.81 -6.88
CA TRP A 638 9.99 -22.35 -7.08
C TRP A 638 10.05 -21.16 -8.05
N GLU A 639 9.07 -21.02 -8.94
CA GLU A 639 8.89 -19.90 -9.85
C GLU A 639 8.66 -18.61 -9.07
N LYS A 640 7.82 -18.64 -8.02
CA LYS A 640 7.57 -17.50 -7.13
C LYS A 640 8.80 -17.10 -6.34
N VAL A 641 9.62 -18.06 -5.91
CA VAL A 641 10.92 -17.78 -5.25
C VAL A 641 11.86 -17.05 -6.22
N ARG A 642 11.95 -17.50 -7.46
CA ARG A 642 12.76 -16.83 -8.49
C ARG A 642 12.21 -15.45 -8.84
N GLU A 643 10.90 -15.33 -8.93
CA GLU A 643 10.20 -14.09 -9.26
C GLU A 643 10.42 -13.03 -8.18
N ILE A 644 10.18 -13.37 -6.91
CA ILE A 644 10.29 -12.42 -5.81
C ILE A 644 11.74 -11.94 -5.62
N TYR A 645 12.72 -12.82 -5.86
CA TYR A 645 14.13 -12.46 -5.92
C TYR A 645 14.40 -11.38 -6.96
N LYS A 646 13.89 -11.56 -8.20
CA LYS A 646 14.05 -10.59 -9.28
C LYS A 646 13.37 -9.26 -8.98
N LEU A 647 12.18 -9.29 -8.36
CA LEU A 647 11.49 -8.09 -7.91
C LEU A 647 12.32 -7.38 -6.84
N GLY A 648 12.92 -8.13 -5.91
CA GLY A 648 13.82 -7.58 -4.90
C GLY A 648 14.96 -6.79 -5.54
N LEU A 649 15.65 -7.40 -6.50
CA LEU A 649 16.73 -6.74 -7.25
C LEU A 649 16.24 -5.52 -8.04
N LYS A 650 15.11 -5.64 -8.75
CA LYS A 650 14.48 -4.53 -9.49
C LYS A 650 14.27 -3.31 -8.59
N HIS A 651 13.83 -3.56 -7.36
CA HIS A 651 13.53 -2.50 -6.41
C HIS A 651 14.72 -2.08 -5.54
N GLY A 652 15.93 -2.58 -5.78
CA GLY A 652 17.14 -2.16 -5.08
C GLY A 652 17.35 -2.84 -3.73
N MET A 653 16.75 -4.01 -3.49
CA MET A 653 17.06 -4.84 -2.33
C MET A 653 18.39 -5.56 -2.52
N GLU A 654 19.20 -5.60 -1.46
CA GLU A 654 20.52 -6.24 -1.44
C GLU A 654 20.59 -7.25 -0.29
N LEU A 655 21.40 -8.30 -0.43
CA LEU A 655 21.79 -9.11 0.72
C LEU A 655 22.68 -8.27 1.63
N ALA A 656 22.21 -7.98 2.84
CA ALA A 656 22.89 -7.10 3.77
C ALA A 656 23.93 -7.83 4.61
N ALA A 657 23.50 -8.99 5.12
CA ALA A 657 24.19 -9.72 6.15
C ALA A 657 23.85 -11.21 6.01
N VAL A 658 24.85 -12.03 6.28
CA VAL A 658 24.68 -13.46 6.49
C VAL A 658 24.68 -13.65 8.00
N SER A 659 23.58 -14.16 8.55
CA SER A 659 23.42 -14.35 10.00
C SER A 659 23.51 -15.83 10.36
N GLY A 660 24.21 -16.14 11.45
CA GLY A 660 24.24 -17.46 12.09
C GLY A 660 23.73 -17.40 13.53
N VAL A 661 23.96 -18.48 14.28
CA VAL A 661 23.48 -18.67 15.68
C VAL A 661 23.89 -17.59 16.68
N ASN A 662 24.97 -16.86 16.40
CA ASN A 662 25.50 -15.81 17.25
C ASN A 662 25.32 -14.39 16.67
N GLY A 663 24.51 -14.25 15.62
CA GLY A 663 24.28 -12.99 14.91
C GLY A 663 24.98 -12.91 13.56
N VAL A 664 25.25 -11.68 13.11
CA VAL A 664 25.80 -11.39 11.77
C VAL A 664 27.27 -11.81 11.68
N PHE A 665 27.63 -12.56 10.62
CA PHE A 665 29.02 -12.93 10.34
C PHE A 665 29.83 -11.75 9.80
N THR A 666 31.11 -11.73 10.18
CA THR A 666 32.11 -10.76 9.72
C THR A 666 33.02 -11.35 8.64
N GLU A 667 33.83 -10.52 7.97
CA GLU A 667 34.88 -11.02 7.05
C GLU A 667 35.88 -11.95 7.76
N GLU A 668 36.15 -11.72 9.04
CA GLU A 668 37.03 -12.57 9.86
C GLU A 668 36.44 -13.97 10.05
N ASP A 669 35.11 -14.10 10.14
CA ASP A 669 34.44 -15.39 10.24
C ASP A 669 34.58 -16.22 8.97
N PHE A 670 34.39 -15.59 7.81
CA PHE A 670 34.58 -16.25 6.51
C PHE A 670 36.04 -16.65 6.31
N GLU A 671 37.00 -15.80 6.69
CA GLU A 671 38.43 -16.10 6.61
C GLU A 671 38.85 -17.22 7.56
N ARG A 672 38.29 -17.24 8.78
CA ARG A 672 38.52 -18.31 9.75
C ARG A 672 38.09 -19.66 9.19
N VAL A 673 36.87 -19.74 8.65
CA VAL A 673 36.35 -20.96 8.02
C VAL A 673 37.23 -21.37 6.84
N ARG A 674 37.60 -20.41 5.98
CA ARG A 674 38.51 -20.63 4.85
C ARG A 674 39.83 -21.23 5.33
N THR A 675 40.50 -20.62 6.31
CA THR A 675 41.84 -21.05 6.78
C THR A 675 41.80 -22.43 7.41
N LEU A 676 40.84 -22.68 8.32
CA LEU A 676 40.70 -23.98 8.98
C LEU A 676 40.38 -25.11 7.98
N ALA A 677 39.56 -24.84 6.97
CA ALA A 677 39.27 -25.78 5.91
C ALA A 677 40.50 -26.13 5.04
N ALA A 678 41.45 -25.19 4.88
CA ALA A 678 42.72 -25.45 4.21
C ALA A 678 43.55 -26.47 4.97
N HIS A 679 43.75 -26.23 6.26
CA HIS A 679 44.61 -27.08 7.08
C HIS A 679 44.04 -28.49 7.25
N ALA A 680 42.71 -28.64 7.20
CA ALA A 680 42.08 -29.96 7.22
C ALA A 680 42.23 -30.74 5.90
N THR A 681 42.62 -30.09 4.80
CA THR A 681 42.83 -30.72 3.48
C THR A 681 44.30 -30.89 3.10
N GLU A 682 45.24 -30.32 3.87
CA GLU A 682 46.68 -30.61 3.73
C GLU A 682 47.01 -31.98 4.33
N PRO A 683 47.68 -32.90 3.60
CA PRO A 683 48.14 -34.15 4.19
C PRO A 683 49.17 -33.86 5.27
N ALA A 684 48.98 -34.46 6.44
CA ALA A 684 49.89 -34.39 7.58
C ALA A 684 51.28 -34.98 7.26
#